data_AF-A0A918HX08-F1
#
_entry.id   AF-A0A918HX08-F1
#
_cell.length_a   1.000
_cell.length_b   1.000
_cell.length_c   1.000
_cell.angle_alpha   90.00
_cell.angle_beta   90.00
_cell.angle_gamma   90.00
#
_symmetry.space_group_name_H-M   'P 1'
#
loop_
_entity.id
_entity.type
_entity.pdbx_description
1 polymer ?
#
loop_
_entity_poly.entity_id
_entity_poly.type
_entity_poly.pdbx_seq_one_letter_code
_entity_poly.pdbx_strand_id
1 'polypeptide(L)'
;MPRSVRRHVRHAGRARAAGVVALSAALLLTPVPAAPSATAVRPPGPGGLQRDFASAADEYGVPRSVLLAVSYLQSRWDGHGGAPSVTGGYGPMHLTDARTALASAPHHSHGAEDPRGDSSRPAKRVAHAVVPAPSALPARLRTLERAARLSGISPERLRTGAAANIRGGAALLAAVQRELGHPASADPGDWYGAVARYSGADDTATATTYANDVYDVIRSGARRVTDGGQVVDLPADPGVVPETGQAAGLGLRTAVSAGTECPRTVACEWIPAPYEEFGEGDYGNHDKAERPVSPSVDHIVIHDTEATWDVTLKLVQDPEYVSWHYSLRSSDGHIAQHVPLKDVGWHAGNWYVNAKSVGLEHEGFLVAPDAWYTEAMYRTSARLVRYLAKRYGVPLDRQHILGHDNVPGPTAASVRGMHTDPGPYWDWAHYFELLGRPFTPTAGPHAAVVTIRPRYGAHRPLYTGCAKPGEACPPHGSGAVRLHTEPAEDAPLVRDAGLRPGGGDSTTGVDDTGARASTGQKYAVAERRGSWTAIWYLGQKAWFHDPRTQPVAVGSRGRVVTPREGLVDVPVYGRAYPEVSAYPADVPVQALSPLPYRLPAGQRYVVGDRVPGEYYYAPSFDTSGHRLVRGRETYYEIQFGHRVAFVKASDVVVSRR
;
A
#
# COMPACT_ATOMS: atom_id res chain seq x y z
N MET A 1 46.09 31.36 -21.45
CA MET A 1 45.90 32.68 -22.09
C MET A 1 44.50 32.73 -22.65
N PRO A 2 43.77 33.87 -22.59
CA PRO A 2 43.99 35.09 -21.80
C PRO A 2 43.07 35.11 -20.55
N ARG A 3 43.46 35.64 -19.37
CA ARG A 3 43.79 37.04 -18.99
C ARG A 3 42.56 37.95 -19.19
N SER A 4 42.13 38.83 -18.28
CA SER A 4 42.85 39.60 -17.27
C SER A 4 41.82 40.29 -16.33
N VAL A 5 42.03 40.34 -15.01
CA VAL A 5 42.73 41.43 -14.26
C VAL A 5 41.89 42.70 -14.10
N ARG A 6 41.68 43.12 -12.85
CA ARG A 6 42.21 44.41 -12.36
C ARG A 6 42.38 44.39 -10.84
N ARG A 7 43.63 44.61 -10.47
CA ARG A 7 44.15 44.80 -9.12
C ARG A 7 44.70 46.23 -9.09
N HIS A 8 44.55 46.86 -7.92
CA HIS A 8 45.52 47.72 -7.24
C HIS A 8 44.95 49.07 -6.76
N VAL A 9 44.74 49.30 -5.44
CA VAL A 9 45.69 49.33 -4.27
C VAL A 9 46.28 50.75 -4.18
N ARG A 10 45.97 51.56 -3.14
CA ARG A 10 46.71 51.79 -1.87
C ARG A 10 46.25 53.18 -1.34
N HIS A 11 46.37 53.64 -0.09
CA HIS A 11 47.16 53.32 1.12
C HIS A 11 46.49 54.04 2.31
N ALA A 12 46.41 53.44 3.51
CA ALA A 12 47.12 53.79 4.76
C ALA A 12 46.96 55.25 5.27
N GLY A 13 46.71 55.59 6.53
CA GLY A 13 46.57 54.86 7.81
C GLY A 13 46.69 55.84 9.01
N ARG A 14 46.40 55.34 10.23
CA ARG A 14 46.67 55.90 11.59
C ARG A 14 45.86 57.16 12.01
N ALA A 15 45.56 57.46 13.29
CA ALA A 15 45.38 56.77 14.57
C ALA A 15 44.94 57.85 15.62
N ARG A 16 44.28 57.41 16.72
CA ARG A 16 44.15 58.04 18.06
C ARG A 16 43.04 59.09 18.35
N ALA A 17 42.09 58.62 19.17
CA ALA A 17 41.75 59.04 20.55
C ALA A 17 41.02 60.38 20.88
N ALA A 18 40.04 60.19 21.79
CA ALA A 18 39.50 61.06 22.84
C ALA A 18 38.38 62.06 22.48
N GLY A 19 37.31 62.05 23.30
CA GLY A 19 36.33 63.14 23.39
C GLY A 19 34.93 62.69 23.79
N VAL A 20 34.67 62.59 25.10
CA VAL A 20 33.33 62.45 25.68
C VAL A 20 32.60 63.80 25.61
N VAL A 21 31.37 63.82 25.08
CA VAL A 21 30.32 64.78 25.49
C VAL A 21 29.00 64.04 25.59
N ALA A 22 28.48 63.99 26.81
CA ALA A 22 27.15 63.52 27.13
C ALA A 22 26.10 64.57 26.75
N LEU A 23 25.02 64.13 26.11
CA LEU A 23 23.75 64.84 26.08
C LEU A 23 22.65 63.81 26.33
N SER A 24 22.19 63.80 27.58
CA SER A 24 21.09 63.00 28.10
C SER A 24 19.77 63.47 27.51
N ALA A 25 19.14 62.65 26.68
CA ALA A 25 17.72 62.72 26.40
C ALA A 25 17.07 61.46 26.95
N ALA A 26 16.40 61.61 28.11
CA ALA A 26 15.63 60.55 28.73
C ALA A 26 14.38 60.25 27.88
N LEU A 27 14.43 59.17 27.08
CA LEU A 27 13.23 58.48 26.64
C LEU A 27 13.01 57.28 27.57
N LEU A 28 11.90 57.34 28.32
CA LEU A 28 11.32 56.21 29.03
C LEU A 28 10.88 55.15 28.01
N LEU A 29 11.78 54.23 27.67
CA LEU A 29 11.46 52.97 27.02
C LEU A 29 11.16 51.94 28.13
N THR A 30 9.91 51.53 28.21
CA THR A 30 9.52 50.33 28.95
C THR A 30 10.26 49.13 28.36
N PRO A 31 10.92 48.29 29.19
CA PRO A 31 11.52 47.06 28.69
C PRO A 31 10.38 46.09 28.35
N VAL A 32 10.08 45.94 27.06
CA VAL A 32 9.35 44.76 26.58
C VAL A 32 10.28 43.57 26.85
N PRO A 33 9.86 42.54 27.61
CA PRO A 33 10.67 41.36 27.77
C PRO A 33 10.85 40.73 26.39
N ALA A 34 12.11 40.56 25.97
CA ALA A 34 12.43 39.80 24.78
C ALA A 34 11.78 38.42 24.92
N ALA A 35 10.76 38.17 24.10
CA ALA A 35 10.20 36.83 23.97
C ALA A 35 11.36 35.88 23.60
N PRO A 36 11.46 34.70 24.24
CA PRO A 36 12.47 33.73 23.83
C PRO A 36 12.24 33.45 22.35
N SER A 37 13.26 33.72 21.53
CA SER A 37 13.26 33.33 20.13
C SER A 37 12.89 31.86 20.07
N ALA A 38 11.86 31.54 19.29
CA ALA A 38 11.43 30.17 19.04
C ALA A 38 12.67 29.34 18.72
N THR A 39 13.07 28.50 19.68
CA THR A 39 14.14 27.53 19.44
C THR A 39 13.63 26.64 18.32
N ALA A 40 14.19 26.81 17.13
CA ALA A 40 14.11 25.80 16.10
C ALA A 40 14.45 24.46 16.76
N VAL A 41 13.50 23.52 16.74
CA VAL A 41 13.70 22.18 17.29
C VAL A 41 14.91 21.61 16.58
N ARG A 42 16.05 21.57 17.28
CA ARG A 42 17.27 20.98 16.77
C ARG A 42 16.95 19.53 16.47
N PRO A 43 17.25 19.01 15.26
CA PRO A 43 16.97 17.61 14.95
C PRO A 43 17.63 16.75 16.03
N PRO A 44 16.91 15.77 16.60
CA PRO A 44 17.43 14.96 17.69
C PRO A 44 18.77 14.35 17.24
N GLY A 45 19.81 14.55 18.06
CA GLY A 45 21.11 13.94 17.81
C GLY A 45 20.97 12.41 17.67
N PRO A 46 21.93 11.74 17.02
CA PRO A 46 21.88 10.29 16.82
C PRO A 46 21.43 9.53 18.07
N GLY A 47 20.45 8.63 17.90
CA GLY A 47 19.90 7.82 18.99
C GLY A 47 18.93 8.54 19.93
N GLY A 48 18.36 9.68 19.53
CA GLY A 48 17.32 10.37 20.32
C GLY A 48 16.11 9.49 20.59
N LEU A 49 15.57 8.88 19.53
CA LEU A 49 14.40 8.01 19.64
C LEU A 49 14.65 6.77 20.51
N GLN A 50 15.85 6.18 20.43
CA GLN A 50 16.25 5.06 21.29
C GLN A 50 16.24 5.45 22.79
N ARG A 51 16.68 6.68 23.11
CA ARG A 51 16.64 7.21 24.48
C ARG A 51 15.21 7.50 24.92
N ASP A 52 14.35 8.00 24.04
CA ASP A 52 12.94 8.24 24.35
C ASP A 52 12.22 6.93 24.74
N PHE A 53 12.51 5.83 24.04
CA PHE A 53 12.04 4.49 24.42
C PHE A 53 12.56 4.05 25.79
N ALA A 54 13.85 4.24 26.06
CA ALA A 54 14.42 3.88 27.36
C ALA A 54 13.79 4.70 28.51
N SER A 55 13.68 6.02 28.35
CA SER A 55 13.08 6.89 29.36
C SER A 55 11.61 6.58 29.61
N ALA A 56 10.82 6.30 28.57
CA ALA A 56 9.42 5.91 28.74
C ALA A 56 9.27 4.52 29.38
N ALA A 57 10.13 3.57 29.01
CA ALA A 57 10.18 2.25 29.65
C ALA A 57 10.44 2.38 31.16
N ASP A 58 11.45 3.17 31.54
CA ASP A 58 11.82 3.42 32.94
C ASP A 58 10.70 4.15 33.71
N GLU A 59 10.08 5.18 33.11
CA GLU A 59 9.02 5.98 33.73
C GLU A 59 7.77 5.15 34.06
N TYR A 60 7.38 4.23 33.17
CA TYR A 60 6.14 3.46 33.30
C TYR A 60 6.37 2.01 33.75
N GLY A 61 7.63 1.62 34.00
CA GLY A 61 8.01 0.27 34.43
C GLY A 61 7.72 -0.81 33.39
N VAL A 62 7.69 -0.46 32.11
CA VAL A 62 7.46 -1.39 30.99
C VAL A 62 8.81 -1.88 30.47
N PRO A 63 9.05 -3.19 30.28
CA PRO A 63 10.27 -3.67 29.66
C PRO A 63 10.51 -3.01 28.31
N ARG A 64 11.70 -2.46 28.13
CA ARG A 64 12.08 -1.74 26.90
C ARG A 64 11.91 -2.60 25.64
N SER A 65 12.17 -3.91 25.71
CA SER A 65 11.95 -4.84 24.60
C SER A 65 10.47 -4.94 24.20
N VAL A 66 9.57 -4.99 25.18
CA VAL A 66 8.11 -4.99 24.94
C VAL A 66 7.69 -3.68 24.28
N LEU A 67 8.11 -2.53 24.83
CA LEU A 67 7.74 -1.22 24.28
C LEU A 67 8.25 -1.03 22.85
N LEU A 68 9.51 -1.40 22.59
CA LEU A 68 10.09 -1.37 21.24
C LEU A 68 9.36 -2.32 20.29
N ALA A 69 9.08 -3.56 20.69
CA ALA A 69 8.46 -4.54 19.80
C ALA A 69 6.99 -4.21 19.49
N VAL A 70 6.22 -3.71 20.47
CA VAL A 70 4.88 -3.16 20.24
C VAL A 70 4.95 -2.01 19.25
N SER A 71 5.85 -1.05 19.47
CA SER A 71 6.03 0.08 18.55
C SER A 71 6.46 -0.35 17.15
N TYR A 72 7.27 -1.41 17.04
CA TYR A 72 7.68 -1.96 15.75
C TYR A 72 6.49 -2.55 14.99
N LEU A 73 5.63 -3.33 15.65
CA LEU A 73 4.40 -3.89 15.07
C LEU A 73 3.38 -2.82 14.70
N GLN A 74 3.40 -1.71 15.43
CA GLN A 74 2.53 -0.60 15.15
C GLN A 74 3.01 0.19 13.95
N SER A 75 4.28 0.64 13.90
CA SER A 75 4.77 1.64 12.93
C SER A 75 6.16 1.38 12.33
N ARG A 76 6.82 0.28 12.68
CA ARG A 76 8.27 0.08 12.43
C ARG A 76 9.13 1.22 13.01
N TRP A 77 8.67 1.80 14.13
CA TRP A 77 9.21 2.96 14.86
C TRP A 77 9.13 4.31 14.14
N ASP A 78 8.43 4.39 13.02
CA ASP A 78 8.32 5.62 12.25
C ASP A 78 7.39 6.63 12.94
N GLY A 79 7.79 7.91 12.84
CA GLY A 79 6.99 9.03 13.38
C GLY A 79 6.02 9.60 12.36
N HIS A 80 6.24 9.30 11.08
CA HIS A 80 5.49 9.76 9.90
C HIS A 80 5.33 11.29 9.84
N GLY A 81 6.26 12.04 10.43
CA GLY A 81 6.15 13.51 10.48
C GLY A 81 4.90 14.04 11.20
N GLY A 82 4.24 13.23 12.05
CA GLY A 82 2.98 13.58 12.72
C GLY A 82 1.72 13.28 11.91
N ALA A 83 1.89 12.67 10.73
CA ALA A 83 0.81 12.16 9.92
C ALA A 83 0.05 10.99 10.60
N PRO A 84 -1.29 10.93 10.48
CA PRO A 84 -2.05 9.75 10.85
C PRO A 84 -1.83 8.61 9.85
N SER A 85 -1.77 7.38 10.33
CA SER A 85 -1.95 6.14 9.55
C SER A 85 -3.34 6.05 8.93
N VAL A 86 -3.55 4.99 8.15
CA VAL A 86 -4.81 4.75 7.41
C VAL A 86 -6.02 4.55 8.31
N THR A 87 -5.81 4.30 9.60
CA THR A 87 -6.85 4.19 10.63
C THR A 87 -6.83 5.33 11.65
N GLY A 88 -6.09 6.41 11.38
CA GLY A 88 -5.99 7.56 12.28
C GLY A 88 -5.08 7.35 13.49
N GLY A 89 -4.18 6.36 13.45
CA GLY A 89 -3.11 6.16 14.43
C GLY A 89 -1.90 7.05 14.18
N TYR A 90 -1.38 7.70 15.22
CA TYR A 90 -0.27 8.65 15.12
C TYR A 90 0.99 8.12 15.79
N GLY A 91 2.15 8.48 15.22
CA GLY A 91 3.47 8.29 15.80
C GLY A 91 3.90 6.82 16.02
N PRO A 92 5.04 6.60 16.69
CA PRO A 92 5.64 5.28 16.80
C PRO A 92 4.76 4.22 17.48
N MET A 93 3.86 4.62 18.38
CA MET A 93 2.97 3.73 19.12
C MET A 93 1.59 3.57 18.47
N HIS A 94 1.33 4.22 17.32
CA HIS A 94 0.03 4.23 16.64
C HIS A 94 -1.13 4.56 17.59
N LEU A 95 -1.03 5.71 18.28
CA LEU A 95 -2.12 6.17 19.14
C LEU A 95 -3.25 6.71 18.27
N THR A 96 -4.42 6.08 18.32
CA THR A 96 -5.53 6.35 17.40
C THR A 96 -6.40 7.52 17.84
N ASP A 97 -6.61 8.44 16.90
CA ASP A 97 -7.60 9.51 16.92
C ASP A 97 -8.19 9.67 15.51
N ALA A 98 -9.05 8.72 15.16
CA ALA A 98 -9.67 8.68 13.84
C ALA A 98 -10.60 9.88 13.59
N ARG A 99 -11.16 10.52 14.63
CA ARG A 99 -12.00 11.72 14.46
C ARG A 99 -11.21 12.84 13.80
N THR A 100 -10.02 13.14 14.34
CA THR A 100 -9.18 14.21 13.80
C THR A 100 -8.62 13.85 12.41
N ALA A 101 -8.28 12.58 12.20
CA ALA A 101 -7.80 12.10 10.90
C ALA A 101 -8.87 12.21 9.81
N LEU A 102 -10.08 11.71 10.06
CA LEU A 102 -11.20 11.73 9.12
C LEU A 102 -11.69 13.17 8.80
N ALA A 103 -11.57 14.11 9.73
CA ALA A 103 -11.91 15.51 9.48
C ALA A 103 -10.98 16.20 8.45
N SER A 104 -9.82 15.61 8.17
CA SER A 104 -8.77 16.19 7.33
C SER A 104 -8.57 15.44 6.00
N ALA A 105 -9.23 14.28 5.82
CA ALA A 105 -9.11 13.46 4.63
C ALA A 105 -10.01 14.01 3.51
N PRO A 106 -9.49 14.26 2.29
CA PRO A 106 -10.35 14.49 1.15
C PRO A 106 -11.08 13.21 0.74
N HIS A 107 -12.18 13.38 0.03
CA HIS A 107 -12.95 12.29 -0.53
C HIS A 107 -12.67 12.19 -2.03
N HIS A 108 -12.06 11.09 -2.47
CA HIS A 108 -12.16 10.66 -3.86
C HIS A 108 -12.75 9.24 -3.86
N SER A 109 -13.93 9.13 -4.43
CA SER A 109 -14.71 7.92 -4.50
C SER A 109 -14.33 7.11 -5.74
N HIS A 110 -14.47 5.79 -5.61
CA HIS A 110 -14.52 4.79 -6.68
C HIS A 110 -15.18 5.31 -7.96
N GLY A 111 -14.65 4.88 -9.12
CA GLY A 111 -15.23 5.20 -10.42
C GLY A 111 -16.68 4.72 -10.55
N ALA A 112 -17.42 5.28 -11.52
CA ALA A 112 -18.77 4.82 -11.87
C ALA A 112 -18.79 3.49 -12.68
N GLU A 113 -17.72 2.69 -12.58
CA GLU A 113 -17.55 1.45 -13.33
C GLU A 113 -18.41 0.32 -12.74
N ASP A 114 -18.85 -0.64 -13.58
CA ASP A 114 -19.46 -1.87 -13.07
C ASP A 114 -18.36 -2.70 -12.38
N PRO A 115 -18.45 -2.92 -11.06
CA PRO A 115 -17.42 -3.63 -10.28
C PRO A 115 -17.20 -5.09 -10.72
N ARG A 116 -18.13 -5.68 -11.48
CA ARG A 116 -17.96 -7.00 -12.10
C ARG A 116 -17.12 -6.96 -13.37
N GLY A 117 -17.21 -5.87 -14.16
CA GLY A 117 -16.54 -5.74 -15.45
C GLY A 117 -17.04 -6.71 -16.53
N ASP A 118 -18.29 -7.15 -16.42
CA ASP A 118 -18.93 -8.12 -17.31
C ASP A 118 -20.00 -7.48 -18.19
N SER A 119 -19.78 -7.48 -19.50
CA SER A 119 -20.68 -6.90 -20.49
C SER A 119 -21.90 -7.77 -20.82
N SER A 120 -21.98 -9.01 -20.31
CA SER A 120 -23.12 -9.89 -20.58
C SER A 120 -24.36 -9.59 -19.73
N ARG A 121 -24.26 -8.68 -18.77
CA ARG A 121 -25.31 -8.35 -17.79
C ARG A 121 -25.46 -6.83 -17.62
N PRO A 122 -26.63 -6.31 -17.19
CA PRO A 122 -26.84 -4.88 -16.95
C PRO A 122 -25.86 -4.34 -15.91
N ALA A 123 -25.33 -3.13 -16.11
CA ALA A 123 -24.31 -2.56 -15.24
C ALA A 123 -24.78 -2.43 -13.77
N LYS A 124 -24.06 -3.01 -12.82
CA LYS A 124 -24.37 -2.86 -11.38
C LYS A 124 -23.90 -1.50 -10.91
N ARG A 125 -24.81 -0.70 -10.35
CA ARG A 125 -24.49 0.57 -9.71
C ARG A 125 -24.53 0.37 -8.20
N VAL A 126 -23.40 0.54 -7.55
CA VAL A 126 -23.30 0.47 -6.10
C VAL A 126 -23.17 1.87 -5.51
N ALA A 127 -23.85 2.12 -4.38
CA ALA A 127 -23.73 3.39 -3.68
C ALA A 127 -22.31 3.56 -3.10
N HIS A 128 -21.80 4.79 -3.05
CA HIS A 128 -20.49 5.03 -2.45
C HIS A 128 -20.52 4.81 -0.94
N ALA A 129 -19.42 4.28 -0.40
CA ALA A 129 -19.21 4.15 1.04
C ALA A 129 -19.33 5.53 1.72
N VAL A 130 -20.20 5.64 2.72
CA VAL A 130 -20.30 6.86 3.54
C VAL A 130 -19.38 6.72 4.75
N VAL A 131 -18.43 7.64 4.90
CA VAL A 131 -17.58 7.72 6.10
C VAL A 131 -18.47 7.97 7.32
N PRO A 132 -18.34 7.17 8.41
CA PRO A 132 -19.22 7.29 9.55
C PRO A 132 -18.94 8.58 10.33
N ALA A 133 -19.98 9.16 10.93
CA ALA A 133 -19.83 10.34 11.76
C ALA A 133 -18.84 10.08 12.92
N PRO A 134 -17.97 11.03 13.29
CA PRO A 134 -16.95 10.82 14.33
C PRO A 134 -17.47 10.48 15.74
N SER A 135 -18.78 10.60 15.98
CA SER A 135 -19.45 10.20 17.23
C SER A 135 -19.70 8.69 17.32
N ALA A 136 -19.64 7.96 16.20
CA ALA A 136 -19.90 6.52 16.11
C ALA A 136 -18.61 5.66 16.11
N LEU A 137 -17.43 6.26 16.37
CA LEU A 137 -16.15 5.56 16.25
C LEU A 137 -15.94 4.55 17.40
N PRO A 138 -15.50 3.31 17.09
CA PRO A 138 -15.21 2.28 18.08
C PRO A 138 -14.06 2.67 19.01
N ALA A 139 -13.96 2.02 20.18
CA ALA A 139 -12.94 2.32 21.19
C ALA A 139 -11.50 2.14 20.66
N ARG A 140 -11.27 1.15 19.79
CA ARG A 140 -9.97 0.88 19.16
C ARG A 140 -9.42 2.05 18.31
N LEU A 141 -10.31 2.96 17.88
CA LEU A 141 -9.95 4.15 17.09
C LEU A 141 -9.84 5.43 17.93
N ARG A 142 -9.82 5.31 19.27
CA ARG A 142 -9.76 6.41 20.24
C ARG A 142 -8.71 6.20 21.34
N THR A 143 -7.63 5.46 21.07
CA THR A 143 -6.61 5.14 22.09
C THR A 143 -5.80 6.37 22.52
N LEU A 144 -5.67 7.38 21.66
CA LEU A 144 -4.94 8.62 21.94
C LEU A 144 -5.58 9.42 23.09
N GLU A 145 -6.90 9.48 23.16
CA GLU A 145 -7.61 10.17 24.26
C GLU A 145 -7.32 9.51 25.62
N ARG A 146 -7.25 8.18 25.65
CA ARG A 146 -6.90 7.43 26.86
C ARG A 146 -5.43 7.63 27.23
N ALA A 147 -4.52 7.59 26.25
CA ALA A 147 -3.11 7.87 26.46
C ALA A 147 -2.88 9.28 27.04
N ALA A 148 -3.62 10.29 26.55
CA ALA A 148 -3.55 11.65 27.06
C ALA A 148 -3.92 11.72 28.55
N ARG A 149 -5.02 11.06 28.96
CA ARG A 149 -5.44 11.02 30.38
C ARG A 149 -4.43 10.30 31.26
N LEU A 150 -3.86 9.19 30.79
CA LEU A 150 -2.94 8.37 31.57
C LEU A 150 -1.55 8.99 31.73
N SER A 151 -1.07 9.70 30.71
CA SER A 151 0.27 10.32 30.70
C SER A 151 0.27 11.79 31.14
N GLY A 152 -0.88 12.45 31.16
CA GLY A 152 -0.98 13.90 31.37
C GLY A 152 -0.47 14.74 30.20
N ILE A 153 -0.20 14.13 29.04
CA ILE A 153 0.28 14.80 27.83
C ILE A 153 -0.90 15.23 26.96
N SER A 154 -0.84 16.42 26.37
CA SER A 154 -1.92 16.91 25.51
C SER A 154 -2.05 16.09 24.21
N PRO A 155 -3.28 15.95 23.66
CA PRO A 155 -3.50 15.25 22.39
C PRO A 155 -2.63 15.74 21.24
N GLU A 156 -2.41 17.05 21.13
CA GLU A 156 -1.60 17.66 20.06
C GLU A 156 -0.16 17.17 20.10
N ARG A 157 0.42 17.09 21.30
CA ARG A 157 1.77 16.58 21.51
C ARG A 157 1.87 15.08 21.24
N LEU A 158 0.84 14.30 21.56
CA LEU A 158 0.78 12.87 21.25
C LEU A 158 0.69 12.61 19.74
N ARG A 159 0.04 13.49 18.96
CA ARG A 159 -0.01 13.37 17.49
C ARG A 159 1.32 13.74 16.83
N THR A 160 1.96 14.81 17.29
CA THR A 160 3.09 15.44 16.57
C THR A 160 4.48 15.08 17.10
N GLY A 161 4.59 14.63 18.35
CA GLY A 161 5.88 14.38 19.00
C GLY A 161 6.14 12.91 19.28
N ALA A 162 7.17 12.33 18.65
CA ALA A 162 7.54 10.92 18.83
C ALA A 162 7.78 10.55 20.32
N ALA A 163 8.55 11.35 21.06
CA ALA A 163 8.81 11.12 22.48
C ALA A 163 7.53 11.13 23.34
N ALA A 164 6.63 12.08 23.05
CA ALA A 164 5.34 12.17 23.73
C ALA A 164 4.46 10.95 23.42
N ASN A 165 4.41 10.55 22.15
CA ASN A 165 3.67 9.39 21.68
C ASN A 165 4.15 8.09 22.32
N ILE A 166 5.47 7.89 22.41
CA ILE A 166 6.09 6.74 23.09
C ILE A 166 5.70 6.70 24.57
N ARG A 167 5.77 7.83 25.29
CA ARG A 167 5.31 7.92 26.69
C ARG A 167 3.83 7.59 26.83
N GLY A 168 2.99 8.08 25.91
CA GLY A 168 1.56 7.75 25.88
C GLY A 168 1.28 6.25 25.68
N GLY A 169 2.00 5.60 24.77
CA GLY A 169 1.90 4.15 24.56
C GLY A 169 2.42 3.33 25.75
N ALA A 170 3.52 3.74 26.37
CA ALA A 170 4.03 3.12 27.60
C ALA A 170 3.02 3.24 28.76
N ALA A 171 2.39 4.41 28.91
CA ALA A 171 1.34 4.64 29.90
C ALA A 171 0.12 3.72 29.67
N LEU A 172 -0.26 3.49 28.41
CA LEU A 172 -1.33 2.54 28.06
C LEU A 172 -0.97 1.11 28.46
N LEU A 173 0.22 0.62 28.10
CA LEU A 173 0.67 -0.73 28.45
C LEU A 173 0.69 -0.92 29.98
N ALA A 174 1.28 0.02 30.71
CA ALA A 174 1.35 -0.05 32.17
C ALA A 174 -0.04 0.02 32.84
N ALA A 175 -0.96 0.82 32.29
CA ALA A 175 -2.34 0.85 32.77
C ALA A 175 -3.05 -0.48 32.57
N VAL A 176 -2.90 -1.09 31.39
CA VAL A 176 -3.49 -2.39 31.08
C VAL A 176 -2.92 -3.49 31.98
N GLN A 177 -1.60 -3.53 32.19
CA GLN A 177 -0.96 -4.50 33.11
C GLN A 177 -1.62 -4.46 34.51
N ARG A 178 -1.82 -3.25 35.04
CA ARG A 178 -2.49 -3.04 36.34
C ARG A 178 -3.97 -3.44 36.32
N GLU A 179 -4.69 -3.10 35.26
CA GLU A 179 -6.11 -3.45 35.10
C GLU A 179 -6.33 -4.97 35.04
N LEU A 180 -5.37 -5.72 34.50
CA LEU A 180 -5.38 -7.18 34.49
C LEU A 180 -4.96 -7.80 35.84
N GLY A 181 -4.62 -6.97 36.85
CA GLY A 181 -4.19 -7.43 38.17
C GLY A 181 -2.78 -8.01 38.20
N HIS A 182 -1.98 -7.80 37.15
CA HIS A 182 -0.59 -8.25 37.11
C HIS A 182 0.34 -7.16 37.66
N PRO A 183 1.38 -7.51 38.44
CA PRO A 183 2.37 -6.55 38.91
C PRO A 183 3.20 -6.01 37.74
N ALA A 184 3.84 -4.85 37.96
CA ALA A 184 4.93 -4.43 37.09
C ALA A 184 6.09 -5.45 37.22
N SER A 185 6.66 -5.85 36.09
CA SER A 185 7.76 -6.81 36.03
C SER A 185 8.82 -6.34 35.04
N ALA A 186 10.08 -6.62 35.35
CA ALA A 186 11.20 -6.39 34.44
C ALA A 186 11.32 -7.53 33.40
N ASP A 187 10.70 -8.68 33.64
CA ASP A 187 10.66 -9.78 32.69
C ASP A 187 9.66 -9.44 31.56
N PRO A 188 10.10 -9.39 30.29
CA PRO A 188 9.21 -9.20 29.15
C PRO A 188 8.07 -10.21 29.11
N GLY A 189 8.30 -11.47 29.50
CA GLY A 189 7.32 -12.56 29.44
C GLY A 189 6.04 -12.32 30.23
N ASP A 190 6.13 -11.55 31.33
CA ASP A 190 5.02 -11.24 32.23
C ASP A 190 4.02 -10.21 31.65
N TRP A 191 4.28 -9.66 30.46
CA TRP A 191 3.49 -8.59 29.85
C TRP A 191 2.58 -9.08 28.71
N TYR A 192 2.50 -10.38 28.47
CA TYR A 192 1.79 -10.95 27.31
C TYR A 192 0.31 -10.52 27.25
N GLY A 193 -0.42 -10.56 28.36
CA GLY A 193 -1.81 -10.10 28.45
C GLY A 193 -1.95 -8.61 28.14
N ALA A 194 -1.02 -7.77 28.60
CA ALA A 194 -1.06 -6.33 28.32
C ALA A 194 -0.78 -6.04 26.84
N VAL A 195 0.18 -6.74 26.23
CA VAL A 195 0.46 -6.67 24.79
C VAL A 195 -0.74 -7.13 23.96
N ALA A 196 -1.35 -8.26 24.33
CA ALA A 196 -2.53 -8.79 23.65
C ALA A 196 -3.70 -7.81 23.70
N ARG A 197 -3.95 -7.17 24.85
CA ARG A 197 -5.00 -6.15 25.02
C ARG A 197 -4.67 -4.83 24.34
N TYR A 198 -3.39 -4.48 24.18
CA TYR A 198 -2.95 -3.28 23.45
C TYR A 198 -3.41 -3.28 21.98
N SER A 199 -3.50 -4.46 21.34
CA SER A 199 -3.99 -4.62 19.97
C SER A 199 -5.34 -3.95 19.70
N GLY A 200 -6.18 -3.81 20.75
CA GLY A 200 -7.56 -3.36 20.61
C GLY A 200 -8.50 -4.43 20.05
N ALA A 201 -8.03 -5.67 19.87
CA ALA A 201 -8.84 -6.79 19.44
C ALA A 201 -9.96 -7.09 20.45
N ASP A 202 -11.10 -7.53 19.91
CA ASP A 202 -12.27 -7.93 20.69
C ASP A 202 -12.37 -9.45 20.87
N ASP A 203 -11.63 -10.23 20.07
CA ASP A 203 -11.53 -11.68 20.15
C ASP A 203 -10.14 -12.20 20.57
N THR A 204 -10.13 -13.40 21.16
CA THR A 204 -8.91 -14.01 21.71
C THR A 204 -7.88 -14.38 20.63
N ALA A 205 -8.32 -14.84 19.45
CA ALA A 205 -7.41 -15.31 18.41
C ALA A 205 -6.60 -14.15 17.82
N THR A 206 -7.24 -13.00 17.59
CA THR A 206 -6.58 -11.79 17.11
C THR A 206 -5.63 -11.21 18.15
N ALA A 207 -6.09 -11.06 19.40
CA ALA A 207 -5.26 -10.52 20.48
C ALA A 207 -3.98 -11.35 20.69
N THR A 208 -4.12 -12.68 20.66
CA THR A 208 -2.97 -13.59 20.81
C THR A 208 -2.09 -13.63 19.56
N THR A 209 -2.65 -13.56 18.35
CA THR A 209 -1.84 -13.47 17.11
C THR A 209 -0.98 -12.21 17.10
N TYR A 210 -1.56 -11.05 17.44
CA TYR A 210 -0.82 -9.80 17.57
C TYR A 210 0.29 -9.90 18.64
N ALA A 211 -0.03 -10.44 19.82
CA ALA A 211 0.97 -10.62 20.86
C ALA A 211 2.10 -11.57 20.42
N ASN A 212 1.76 -12.69 19.78
CA ASN A 212 2.76 -13.61 19.24
C ASN A 212 3.70 -12.92 18.24
N ASP A 213 3.18 -12.07 17.36
CA ASP A 213 4.01 -11.30 16.42
C ASP A 213 4.94 -10.31 17.15
N VAL A 214 4.48 -9.68 18.24
CA VAL A 214 5.33 -8.82 19.10
C VAL A 214 6.47 -9.64 19.71
N TYR A 215 6.18 -10.81 20.28
CA TYR A 215 7.21 -11.66 20.88
C TYR A 215 8.13 -12.30 19.84
N ASP A 216 7.67 -12.56 18.62
CA ASP A 216 8.53 -12.95 17.50
C ASP A 216 9.55 -11.85 17.17
N VAL A 217 9.14 -10.58 17.22
CA VAL A 217 10.05 -9.44 17.04
C VAL A 217 11.03 -9.30 18.20
N ILE A 218 10.62 -9.56 19.46
CA ILE A 218 11.56 -9.62 20.60
C ILE A 218 12.57 -10.73 20.39
N ARG A 219 12.13 -11.94 20.02
CA ARG A 219 13.00 -13.10 19.81
C ARG A 219 14.02 -12.90 18.70
N SER A 220 13.59 -12.32 17.59
CA SER A 220 14.44 -12.12 16.41
C SER A 220 15.27 -10.83 16.45
N GLY A 221 14.85 -9.85 17.25
CA GLY A 221 15.38 -8.50 17.23
C GLY A 221 15.02 -7.75 15.95
N ALA A 222 15.28 -6.45 15.94
CA ALA A 222 15.12 -5.61 14.77
C ALA A 222 16.07 -4.41 14.83
N ARG A 223 16.52 -3.94 13.67
CA ARG A 223 17.33 -2.72 13.56
C ARG A 223 16.98 -1.97 12.29
N ARG A 224 16.64 -0.69 12.40
CA ARG A 224 16.19 0.11 11.25
C ARG A 224 16.56 1.58 11.40
N VAL A 225 16.68 2.26 10.26
CA VAL A 225 16.68 3.72 10.17
C VAL A 225 15.25 4.16 9.92
N THR A 226 14.67 4.94 10.82
CA THR A 226 13.31 5.45 10.69
C THR A 226 13.21 6.51 9.60
N ASP A 227 11.98 6.85 9.23
CA ASP A 227 11.61 7.93 8.31
C ASP A 227 12.19 9.31 8.71
N GLY A 228 12.36 9.54 10.01
CA GLY A 228 13.02 10.70 10.62
C GLY A 228 14.55 10.57 10.73
N GLY A 229 15.15 9.53 10.16
CA GLY A 229 16.61 9.30 10.12
C GLY A 229 17.22 8.79 11.42
N GLN A 230 16.42 8.31 12.38
CA GLN A 230 16.91 7.77 13.65
C GLN A 230 17.24 6.29 13.49
N VAL A 231 18.39 5.85 14.00
CA VAL A 231 18.69 4.42 14.13
C VAL A 231 18.03 3.92 15.41
N VAL A 232 17.14 2.93 15.29
CA VAL A 232 16.52 2.22 16.42
C VAL A 232 16.93 0.75 16.35
N ASP A 233 17.25 0.20 17.52
CA ASP A 233 17.78 -1.15 17.70
C ASP A 233 17.03 -1.85 18.85
N LEU A 234 16.44 -2.99 18.53
CA LEU A 234 15.90 -3.96 19.46
C LEU A 234 16.81 -5.20 19.38
N PRO A 235 17.67 -5.43 20.39
CA PRO A 235 18.46 -6.64 20.47
C PRO A 235 17.56 -7.88 20.51
N ALA A 236 17.99 -8.94 19.83
CA ALA A 236 17.31 -10.23 19.86
C ALA A 236 17.40 -10.86 21.25
N ASP A 237 16.27 -11.34 21.76
CA ASP A 237 16.19 -12.16 22.97
C ASP A 237 15.48 -13.49 22.65
N PRO A 238 16.21 -14.49 22.11
CA PRO A 238 15.62 -15.78 21.76
C PRO A 238 15.13 -16.58 22.98
N GLY A 239 15.53 -16.19 24.20
CA GLY A 239 15.17 -16.86 25.45
C GLY A 239 13.85 -16.39 26.05
N VAL A 240 13.23 -15.32 25.53
CA VAL A 240 11.96 -14.83 26.06
C VAL A 240 10.84 -15.86 25.93
N VAL A 241 10.20 -16.18 27.06
CA VAL A 241 9.04 -17.06 27.13
C VAL A 241 7.82 -16.25 27.53
N PRO A 242 6.85 -16.01 26.63
CA PRO A 242 5.63 -15.28 26.98
C PRO A 242 4.70 -16.08 27.88
N GLU A 243 4.13 -15.43 28.89
CA GLU A 243 3.06 -15.99 29.74
C GLU A 243 1.71 -16.01 29.01
N THR A 244 1.60 -16.88 28.01
CA THR A 244 0.42 -16.93 27.10
C THR A 244 -0.91 -17.21 27.81
N GLY A 245 -0.87 -17.84 28.99
CA GLY A 245 -2.05 -18.09 29.82
C GLY A 245 -2.78 -16.82 30.27
N GLN A 246 -2.09 -15.67 30.30
CA GLN A 246 -2.70 -14.37 30.63
C GLN A 246 -3.82 -13.97 29.64
N ALA A 247 -3.80 -14.50 28.40
CA ALA A 247 -4.85 -14.22 27.43
C ALA A 247 -6.25 -14.69 27.89
N ALA A 248 -6.32 -15.76 28.70
CA ALA A 248 -7.60 -16.24 29.24
C ALA A 248 -8.24 -15.20 30.19
N GLY A 249 -7.43 -14.38 30.86
CA GLY A 249 -7.89 -13.33 31.77
C GLY A 249 -8.47 -12.09 31.07
N LEU A 250 -8.37 -12.00 29.74
CA LEU A 250 -8.85 -10.83 28.98
C LEU A 250 -10.37 -10.82 28.79
N GLY A 251 -11.05 -11.96 28.96
CA GLY A 251 -12.50 -12.08 28.78
C GLY A 251 -12.98 -11.75 27.35
N LEU A 252 -12.15 -11.99 26.34
CA LEU A 252 -12.44 -11.70 24.94
C LEU A 252 -13.37 -12.76 24.32
N ARG A 253 -14.11 -12.38 23.28
CA ARG A 253 -14.97 -13.34 22.56
C ARG A 253 -14.14 -14.40 21.83
N THR A 254 -14.81 -15.47 21.43
CA THR A 254 -14.27 -16.44 20.47
C THR A 254 -14.81 -16.09 19.08
N ALA A 255 -13.92 -15.77 18.14
CA ALA A 255 -14.29 -15.51 16.75
C ALA A 255 -14.74 -16.80 16.04
N VAL A 256 -15.69 -16.68 15.11
CA VAL A 256 -16.17 -17.83 14.33
C VAL A 256 -15.16 -18.14 13.23
N SER A 257 -14.29 -19.12 13.42
CA SER A 257 -13.28 -19.51 12.41
C SER A 257 -13.69 -20.73 11.57
N ALA A 258 -14.82 -21.37 11.89
CA ALA A 258 -15.27 -22.57 11.20
C ALA A 258 -15.53 -22.26 9.71
N GLY A 259 -14.98 -23.09 8.82
CA GLY A 259 -15.12 -22.92 7.37
C GLY A 259 -14.16 -21.90 6.73
N THR A 260 -13.37 -21.17 7.53
CA THR A 260 -12.36 -20.25 6.99
C THR A 260 -11.20 -20.98 6.31
N GLU A 261 -10.67 -20.35 5.26
CA GLU A 261 -9.61 -20.85 4.40
C GLU A 261 -8.35 -20.01 4.58
N CYS A 262 -7.84 -20.00 5.81
CA CYS A 262 -6.70 -19.20 6.25
C CYS A 262 -5.58 -20.09 6.83
N PRO A 263 -4.30 -19.66 6.81
CA PRO A 263 -3.26 -20.37 7.52
C PRO A 263 -3.46 -20.26 9.04
N ARG A 264 -3.02 -21.27 9.82
CA ARG A 264 -3.15 -21.26 11.29
C ARG A 264 -2.37 -20.14 12.00
N THR A 265 -1.49 -19.46 11.28
CA THR A 265 -0.62 -18.39 11.78
C THR A 265 -1.28 -17.00 11.70
N VAL A 266 -2.57 -16.92 11.41
CA VAL A 266 -3.34 -15.68 11.41
C VAL A 266 -4.65 -15.89 12.16
N ALA A 267 -5.19 -14.83 12.74
CA ALA A 267 -6.56 -14.80 13.24
C ALA A 267 -7.49 -14.52 12.05
N CYS A 268 -8.38 -15.47 11.77
CA CYS A 268 -9.28 -15.42 10.63
C CYS A 268 -10.70 -15.77 11.07
N GLU A 269 -11.63 -14.86 10.81
CA GLU A 269 -13.04 -14.95 11.17
C GLU A 269 -13.91 -15.05 9.91
N TRP A 270 -14.97 -15.85 9.96
CA TRP A 270 -15.96 -15.95 8.91
C TRP A 270 -17.04 -14.88 9.12
N ILE A 271 -17.10 -13.91 8.21
CA ILE A 271 -18.13 -12.87 8.17
C ILE A 271 -18.67 -12.86 6.74
N PRO A 272 -19.71 -13.64 6.41
CA PRO A 272 -20.05 -13.92 5.02
C PRO A 272 -20.52 -12.68 4.26
N ALA A 273 -20.09 -12.55 3.00
CA ALA A 273 -20.85 -11.81 2.01
C ALA A 273 -22.08 -12.65 1.63
N PRO A 274 -23.32 -12.12 1.76
CA PRO A 274 -24.51 -12.85 1.37
C PRO A 274 -24.48 -13.31 -0.09
N TYR A 275 -25.18 -14.41 -0.38
CA TYR A 275 -25.53 -14.81 -1.74
C TYR A 275 -27.03 -15.02 -1.78
N GLU A 276 -27.75 -13.96 -2.10
CA GLU A 276 -29.21 -13.93 -2.06
C GLU A 276 -29.79 -13.08 -3.20
N GLU A 277 -31.01 -13.41 -3.60
CA GLU A 277 -31.82 -12.62 -4.53
C GLU A 277 -32.59 -11.55 -3.76
N PHE A 278 -32.64 -10.32 -4.29
CA PHE A 278 -33.36 -9.20 -3.66
C PHE A 278 -34.34 -8.49 -4.60
N GLY A 279 -34.68 -9.10 -5.73
CA GLY A 279 -35.74 -8.63 -6.65
C GLY A 279 -35.22 -8.37 -8.07
N GLU A 280 -36.14 -8.30 -9.04
CA GLU A 280 -35.84 -8.01 -10.46
C GLU A 280 -34.81 -8.95 -11.13
N GLY A 281 -34.57 -10.13 -10.55
CA GLY A 281 -33.54 -11.07 -11.01
C GLY A 281 -32.10 -10.64 -10.68
N ASP A 282 -31.90 -9.66 -9.79
CA ASP A 282 -30.59 -9.29 -9.26
C ASP A 282 -30.28 -10.12 -7.99
N TYR A 283 -28.98 -10.34 -7.79
CA TYR A 283 -28.45 -11.12 -6.68
C TYR A 283 -27.11 -10.57 -6.21
N GLY A 284 -26.74 -10.97 -4.98
CA GLY A 284 -25.74 -10.25 -4.21
C GLY A 284 -24.30 -10.74 -4.33
N ASN A 285 -23.40 -9.75 -4.23
CA ASN A 285 -21.99 -9.80 -3.83
C ASN A 285 -20.99 -10.57 -4.70
N HIS A 286 -21.31 -11.77 -5.18
CA HIS A 286 -20.36 -12.69 -5.82
C HIS A 286 -21.05 -13.67 -6.75
N ASP A 287 -20.28 -14.43 -7.52
CA ASP A 287 -20.78 -15.54 -8.35
C ASP A 287 -20.28 -16.89 -7.84
N LYS A 288 -21.16 -17.90 -7.81
CA LYS A 288 -20.76 -19.28 -7.47
C LYS A 288 -19.93 -19.88 -8.57
N ALA A 289 -18.84 -20.56 -8.19
CA ALA A 289 -17.95 -21.27 -9.09
C ALA A 289 -17.32 -22.50 -8.41
N GLU A 290 -16.49 -23.22 -9.15
CA GLU A 290 -15.77 -24.41 -8.67
C GLU A 290 -14.27 -24.23 -8.87
N ARG A 291 -13.72 -23.11 -8.37
CA ARG A 291 -12.29 -22.81 -8.50
C ARG A 291 -11.44 -23.69 -7.58
N PRO A 292 -10.24 -24.12 -8.03
CA PRO A 292 -9.54 -23.72 -9.25
C PRO A 292 -9.84 -24.61 -10.47
N VAL A 293 -10.87 -25.47 -10.42
CA VAL A 293 -11.21 -26.37 -11.53
C VAL A 293 -11.83 -25.58 -12.68
N SER A 294 -12.71 -24.63 -12.37
CA SER A 294 -13.40 -23.83 -13.38
C SER A 294 -13.84 -22.45 -12.82
N PRO A 295 -13.09 -21.36 -13.07
CA PRO A 295 -11.75 -21.27 -13.69
C PRO A 295 -10.58 -21.52 -12.70
N SER A 296 -9.34 -21.38 -13.18
CA SER A 296 -8.12 -21.33 -12.35
C SER A 296 -8.07 -20.08 -11.47
N VAL A 297 -7.15 -20.07 -10.50
CA VAL A 297 -6.79 -18.89 -9.70
C VAL A 297 -5.35 -18.52 -10.05
N ASP A 298 -5.20 -17.44 -10.81
CA ASP A 298 -3.94 -17.03 -11.43
C ASP A 298 -3.35 -15.79 -10.72
N HIS A 299 -4.17 -14.98 -10.03
CA HIS A 299 -3.74 -13.75 -9.38
C HIS A 299 -4.23 -13.61 -7.94
N ILE A 300 -3.53 -12.78 -7.17
CA ILE A 300 -4.00 -12.24 -5.89
C ILE A 300 -3.98 -10.72 -6.04
N VAL A 301 -5.11 -10.06 -5.79
CA VAL A 301 -5.24 -8.60 -5.93
C VAL A 301 -5.30 -7.97 -4.55
N ILE A 302 -4.37 -7.05 -4.31
CA ILE A 302 -4.26 -6.24 -3.11
C ILE A 302 -4.99 -4.93 -3.35
N HIS A 303 -5.93 -4.63 -2.46
CA HIS A 303 -6.73 -3.42 -2.46
C HIS A 303 -6.53 -2.64 -1.16
N ASP A 304 -6.94 -1.39 -1.16
CA ASP A 304 -7.35 -0.69 0.05
C ASP A 304 -8.85 -0.34 0.00
N THR A 305 -9.47 -0.28 1.18
CA THR A 305 -10.95 -0.23 1.30
C THR A 305 -11.58 1.12 1.01
N GLU A 306 -10.80 2.21 0.98
CA GLU A 306 -11.29 3.59 1.08
C GLU A 306 -12.32 3.81 2.21
N ALA A 307 -12.21 3.03 3.28
CA ALA A 307 -13.20 2.96 4.36
C ALA A 307 -12.61 2.44 5.67
N THR A 308 -13.29 2.73 6.78
CA THR A 308 -12.98 2.10 8.09
C THR A 308 -13.50 0.67 8.13
N TRP A 309 -12.92 -0.18 8.99
CA TRP A 309 -13.31 -1.58 9.17
C TRP A 309 -14.82 -1.79 9.36
N ASP A 310 -15.47 -0.97 10.19
CA ASP A 310 -16.91 -1.15 10.46
C ASP A 310 -17.77 -0.79 9.23
N VAL A 311 -17.29 0.11 8.36
CA VAL A 311 -17.94 0.40 7.07
C VAL A 311 -17.65 -0.71 6.08
N THR A 312 -16.40 -1.17 5.96
CA THR A 312 -16.00 -2.31 5.13
C THR A 312 -16.88 -3.53 5.41
N LEU A 313 -17.10 -3.87 6.68
CA LEU A 313 -17.98 -4.98 7.06
C LEU A 313 -19.45 -4.74 6.69
N LYS A 314 -19.97 -3.53 6.86
CA LYS A 314 -21.34 -3.21 6.43
C LYS A 314 -21.52 -3.35 4.93
N LEU A 315 -20.54 -2.89 4.15
CA LEU A 315 -20.58 -2.94 2.69
C LEU A 315 -20.54 -4.38 2.18
N VAL A 316 -19.61 -5.19 2.67
CA VAL A 316 -19.49 -6.57 2.19
C VAL A 316 -20.66 -7.46 2.61
N GLN A 317 -21.35 -7.09 3.70
CA GLN A 317 -22.56 -7.78 4.17
C GLN A 317 -23.85 -7.22 3.58
N ASP A 318 -23.79 -6.12 2.82
CA ASP A 318 -24.94 -5.59 2.10
C ASP A 318 -25.16 -6.45 0.83
N PRO A 319 -26.30 -7.16 0.71
CA PRO A 319 -26.58 -8.01 -0.43
C PRO A 319 -26.64 -7.23 -1.74
N GLU A 320 -26.96 -5.93 -1.73
CA GLU A 320 -27.01 -5.12 -2.94
C GLU A 320 -25.62 -4.63 -3.39
N TYR A 321 -24.58 -4.85 -2.59
CA TYR A 321 -23.22 -4.40 -2.84
C TYR A 321 -22.36 -5.47 -3.53
N VAL A 322 -21.05 -5.19 -3.64
CA VAL A 322 -20.04 -6.13 -4.15
C VAL A 322 -19.31 -6.85 -3.03
N SER A 323 -18.37 -7.71 -3.39
CA SER A 323 -17.54 -8.39 -2.39
C SER A 323 -16.15 -8.74 -2.88
N TRP A 324 -15.35 -9.15 -1.92
CA TRP A 324 -13.98 -9.61 -2.02
C TRP A 324 -13.81 -10.79 -1.05
N HIS A 325 -12.68 -11.48 -1.11
CA HIS A 325 -12.53 -12.70 -0.33
C HIS A 325 -12.16 -12.41 1.12
N TYR A 326 -11.29 -11.42 1.35
CA TYR A 326 -10.79 -11.11 2.68
C TYR A 326 -10.72 -9.61 2.95
N SER A 327 -11.14 -9.17 4.13
CA SER A 327 -10.79 -7.86 4.69
C SER A 327 -9.68 -8.02 5.74
N LEU A 328 -8.74 -7.07 5.79
CA LEU A 328 -7.63 -7.05 6.73
C LEU A 328 -7.68 -5.76 7.55
N ARG A 329 -7.82 -5.91 8.87
CA ARG A 329 -7.89 -4.78 9.80
C ARG A 329 -6.50 -4.23 10.09
N SER A 330 -6.36 -2.91 10.00
CA SER A 330 -5.06 -2.25 10.09
C SER A 330 -4.51 -2.24 11.52
N SER A 331 -5.33 -2.11 12.56
CA SER A 331 -4.83 -1.94 13.95
C SER A 331 -4.14 -3.16 14.55
N ASP A 332 -4.55 -4.37 14.15
CA ASP A 332 -4.14 -5.63 14.79
C ASP A 332 -3.90 -6.78 13.81
N GLY A 333 -4.14 -6.56 12.51
CA GLY A 333 -3.96 -7.57 11.48
C GLY A 333 -5.05 -8.64 11.42
N HIS A 334 -6.20 -8.45 12.10
CA HIS A 334 -7.35 -9.35 12.01
C HIS A 334 -7.78 -9.56 10.56
N ILE A 335 -8.15 -10.79 10.20
CA ILE A 335 -8.65 -11.14 8.87
C ILE A 335 -10.11 -11.59 8.99
N ALA A 336 -10.99 -10.99 8.20
CA ALA A 336 -12.33 -11.53 7.97
C ALA A 336 -12.39 -12.14 6.57
N GLN A 337 -12.83 -13.39 6.44
CA GLN A 337 -13.17 -14.00 5.15
C GLN A 337 -14.66 -13.84 4.87
N HIS A 338 -14.99 -13.42 3.65
CA HIS A 338 -16.36 -13.12 3.22
C HIS A 338 -16.89 -14.06 2.14
N VAL A 339 -16.02 -14.45 1.20
CA VAL A 339 -16.37 -15.31 0.05
C VAL A 339 -15.54 -16.60 0.10
N PRO A 340 -16.14 -17.79 -0.07
CA PRO A 340 -15.39 -19.03 -0.22
C PRO A 340 -14.47 -18.95 -1.44
N LEU A 341 -13.23 -19.43 -1.35
CA LEU A 341 -12.26 -19.29 -2.43
C LEU A 341 -12.64 -20.04 -3.72
N LYS A 342 -13.59 -20.99 -3.65
CA LYS A 342 -14.14 -21.65 -4.84
C LYS A 342 -15.03 -20.72 -5.67
N ASP A 343 -15.64 -19.71 -5.04
CA ASP A 343 -16.57 -18.74 -5.63
C ASP A 343 -15.81 -17.48 -6.07
N VAL A 344 -16.43 -16.58 -6.85
CA VAL A 344 -15.81 -15.42 -7.49
C VAL A 344 -16.31 -14.12 -6.87
N GLY A 345 -15.46 -13.41 -6.11
CA GLY A 345 -15.74 -12.05 -5.64
C GLY A 345 -15.72 -11.01 -6.77
N TRP A 346 -16.48 -9.94 -6.59
CA TRP A 346 -16.61 -8.81 -7.54
C TRP A 346 -15.76 -7.61 -7.11
N HIS A 347 -14.43 -7.75 -7.17
CA HIS A 347 -13.51 -6.77 -6.55
C HIS A 347 -12.60 -6.05 -7.55
N ALA A 348 -12.39 -6.57 -8.76
CA ALA A 348 -11.36 -6.11 -9.68
C ALA A 348 -11.86 -5.20 -10.82
N GLY A 349 -13.18 -5.04 -11.01
CA GLY A 349 -13.72 -4.27 -12.15
C GLY A 349 -13.44 -4.87 -13.53
N ASN A 350 -12.83 -6.07 -13.59
CA ASN A 350 -12.53 -6.80 -14.82
C ASN A 350 -12.89 -8.26 -14.61
N TRP A 351 -13.93 -8.73 -15.31
CA TRP A 351 -14.47 -10.08 -15.10
C TRP A 351 -13.45 -11.20 -15.35
N TYR A 352 -12.54 -11.03 -16.31
CA TYR A 352 -11.47 -12.00 -16.56
C TYR A 352 -10.57 -12.15 -15.34
N VAL A 353 -10.23 -11.03 -14.68
CA VAL A 353 -9.38 -11.01 -13.49
C VAL A 353 -10.16 -11.43 -12.24
N ASN A 354 -11.39 -10.94 -12.04
CA ASN A 354 -12.27 -11.37 -10.93
C ASN A 354 -12.38 -12.88 -10.88
N ALA A 355 -12.77 -13.50 -12.00
CA ALA A 355 -12.96 -14.95 -12.08
C ALA A 355 -11.68 -15.72 -11.72
N LYS A 356 -10.51 -15.14 -11.98
CA LYS A 356 -9.20 -15.78 -11.82
C LYS A 356 -8.37 -15.26 -10.64
N SER A 357 -8.97 -14.55 -9.69
CA SER A 357 -8.21 -13.96 -8.60
C SER A 357 -8.86 -14.04 -7.23
N VAL A 358 -8.03 -13.83 -6.21
CA VAL A 358 -8.46 -13.64 -4.82
C VAL A 358 -8.19 -12.20 -4.44
N GLY A 359 -9.25 -11.43 -4.17
CA GLY A 359 -9.18 -10.05 -3.68
C GLY A 359 -9.03 -9.95 -2.16
N LEU A 360 -8.04 -9.16 -1.72
CA LEU A 360 -7.75 -8.82 -0.32
C LEU A 360 -7.85 -7.31 -0.11
N GLU A 361 -8.83 -6.89 0.68
CA GLU A 361 -9.09 -5.51 1.06
C GLU A 361 -8.35 -5.14 2.34
N HIS A 362 -7.43 -4.17 2.27
CA HIS A 362 -6.70 -3.69 3.43
C HIS A 362 -7.38 -2.43 3.95
N GLU A 363 -7.77 -2.42 5.23
CA GLU A 363 -8.39 -1.25 5.84
C GLU A 363 -7.50 -0.02 5.64
N GLY A 364 -7.97 0.92 4.83
CA GLY A 364 -7.29 2.19 4.63
C GLY A 364 -7.90 3.10 3.58
N PHE A 365 -7.14 4.14 3.20
CA PHE A 365 -7.55 5.17 2.25
C PHE A 365 -6.36 5.59 1.38
N LEU A 366 -6.50 5.61 0.06
CA LEU A 366 -5.45 5.97 -0.90
C LEU A 366 -5.03 7.44 -0.77
N VAL A 367 -6.03 8.30 -0.57
CA VAL A 367 -5.86 9.76 -0.60
C VAL A 367 -5.34 10.35 0.71
N ALA A 368 -5.12 9.52 1.74
CA ALA A 368 -4.42 9.93 2.94
C ALA A 368 -2.92 9.65 2.74
N PRO A 369 -2.10 10.59 2.27
CA PRO A 369 -0.72 10.32 1.78
C PRO A 369 0.30 10.24 2.92
N ASP A 370 -0.11 10.86 4.00
CA ASP A 370 0.39 10.82 5.36
C ASP A 370 0.04 9.47 6.00
N ALA A 371 -0.95 8.77 5.45
CA ALA A 371 -1.34 7.47 5.92
C ALA A 371 -0.43 6.37 5.43
N TRP A 372 -0.05 5.57 6.40
CA TRP A 372 0.83 4.44 6.26
C TRP A 372 0.09 3.21 6.81
N TYR A 373 0.45 2.05 6.28
CA TYR A 373 -0.13 0.76 6.69
C TYR A 373 0.73 0.14 7.79
N THR A 374 0.10 -0.48 8.78
CA THR A 374 0.80 -1.03 9.95
C THR A 374 1.60 -2.28 9.63
N GLU A 375 2.65 -2.51 10.41
CA GLU A 375 3.44 -3.74 10.31
C GLU A 375 2.62 -4.98 10.65
N ALA A 376 1.69 -4.87 11.62
CA ALA A 376 0.75 -5.95 11.96
C ALA A 376 -0.05 -6.42 10.74
N MET A 377 -0.65 -5.48 10.00
CA MET A 377 -1.42 -5.82 8.80
C MET A 377 -0.53 -6.34 7.66
N TYR A 378 0.63 -5.74 7.43
CA TYR A 378 1.58 -6.24 6.43
C TYR A 378 1.98 -7.69 6.70
N ARG A 379 2.24 -8.05 7.95
CA ARG A 379 2.64 -9.41 8.36
C ARG A 379 1.52 -10.42 8.19
N THR A 380 0.31 -10.13 8.66
CA THR A 380 -0.82 -11.06 8.54
C THR A 380 -1.22 -11.23 7.07
N SER A 381 -1.24 -10.13 6.31
CA SER A 381 -1.43 -10.14 4.86
C SER A 381 -0.39 -11.01 4.15
N ALA A 382 0.90 -10.83 4.44
CA ALA A 382 1.96 -11.62 3.80
C ALA A 382 1.84 -13.11 4.13
N ARG A 383 1.44 -13.48 5.35
CA ARG A 383 1.18 -14.88 5.72
C ARG A 383 -0.01 -15.46 4.95
N LEU A 384 -1.11 -14.70 4.80
CA LEU A 384 -2.27 -15.10 4.00
C LEU A 384 -1.89 -15.27 2.51
N VAL A 385 -1.23 -14.29 1.91
CA VAL A 385 -0.81 -14.35 0.50
C VAL A 385 0.15 -15.50 0.24
N ARG A 386 1.12 -15.78 1.12
CA ARG A 386 1.99 -16.97 0.99
C ARG A 386 1.19 -18.28 1.03
N TYR A 387 0.17 -18.36 1.89
CA TYR A 387 -0.71 -19.52 1.96
C TYR A 387 -1.51 -19.71 0.67
N LEU A 388 -2.17 -18.65 0.18
CA LEU A 388 -2.95 -18.65 -1.04
C LEU A 388 -2.09 -18.97 -2.27
N ALA A 389 -0.93 -18.32 -2.38
CA ALA A 389 0.03 -18.54 -3.46
C ALA A 389 0.52 -19.99 -3.50
N LYS A 390 0.81 -20.58 -2.34
CA LYS A 390 1.17 -21.99 -2.24
C LYS A 390 -0.01 -22.91 -2.62
N ARG A 391 -1.23 -22.58 -2.20
CA ARG A 391 -2.43 -23.38 -2.47
C ARG A 391 -2.76 -23.46 -3.97
N TYR A 392 -2.64 -22.34 -4.68
CA TYR A 392 -3.04 -22.24 -6.09
C TYR A 392 -1.86 -22.27 -7.08
N GLY A 393 -0.62 -22.25 -6.60
CA GLY A 393 0.56 -22.19 -7.47
C GLY A 393 0.83 -20.80 -8.06
N VAL A 394 0.22 -19.75 -7.50
CA VAL A 394 0.40 -18.36 -7.94
C VAL A 394 1.84 -17.91 -7.65
N PRO A 395 2.62 -17.48 -8.65
CA PRO A 395 3.96 -16.95 -8.42
C PRO A 395 3.95 -15.70 -7.53
N LEU A 396 4.90 -15.63 -6.60
CA LEU A 396 5.13 -14.42 -5.79
C LEU A 396 6.01 -13.44 -6.59
N ASP A 397 5.40 -12.71 -7.52
CA ASP A 397 5.97 -11.60 -8.27
C ASP A 397 4.89 -10.54 -8.61
N ARG A 398 5.28 -9.44 -9.25
CA ARG A 398 4.37 -8.33 -9.61
C ARG A 398 3.58 -8.54 -10.91
N GLN A 399 3.61 -9.73 -11.49
CA GLN A 399 2.71 -10.12 -12.59
C GLN A 399 1.50 -10.90 -12.05
N HIS A 400 1.60 -11.45 -10.84
CA HIS A 400 0.54 -12.28 -10.26
C HIS A 400 0.02 -11.77 -8.91
N ILE A 401 0.88 -11.15 -8.11
CA ILE A 401 0.45 -10.35 -6.96
C ILE A 401 0.28 -8.93 -7.49
N LEU A 402 -0.96 -8.50 -7.68
CA LEU A 402 -1.33 -7.23 -8.30
C LEU A 402 -1.81 -6.24 -7.23
N GLY A 403 -1.58 -4.94 -7.44
CA GLY A 403 -2.47 -3.93 -6.86
C GLY A 403 -3.69 -3.78 -7.77
N HIS A 404 -4.81 -3.25 -7.29
CA HIS A 404 -5.95 -2.97 -8.17
C HIS A 404 -5.57 -1.99 -9.29
N ASP A 405 -4.68 -1.05 -8.99
CA ASP A 405 -4.02 -0.17 -9.94
C ASP A 405 -3.36 -0.91 -11.10
N ASN A 406 -2.97 -2.18 -10.94
CA ASN A 406 -2.32 -2.98 -11.98
C ASN A 406 -3.28 -3.88 -12.76
N VAL A 407 -4.57 -3.85 -12.45
CA VAL A 407 -5.62 -4.54 -13.19
C VAL A 407 -6.00 -3.71 -14.42
N PRO A 408 -6.00 -4.29 -15.63
CA PRO A 408 -6.41 -3.55 -16.82
C PRO A 408 -7.92 -3.31 -16.86
N GLY A 409 -8.34 -2.15 -17.37
CA GLY A 409 -9.72 -1.95 -17.77
C GLY A 409 -10.14 -2.99 -18.83
N PRO A 410 -11.33 -3.59 -18.76
CA PRO A 410 -11.76 -4.65 -19.67
C PRO A 410 -11.96 -4.20 -21.12
N THR A 411 -12.22 -2.91 -21.35
CA THR A 411 -12.43 -2.26 -22.66
C THR A 411 -11.76 -0.87 -22.71
N ALA A 412 -11.76 -0.24 -23.87
CA ALA A 412 -11.25 1.13 -24.00
C ALA A 412 -12.02 2.16 -23.15
N ALA A 413 -13.34 2.02 -23.02
CA ALA A 413 -14.18 2.95 -22.28
C ALA A 413 -13.96 2.88 -20.75
N SER A 414 -13.64 1.70 -20.23
CA SER A 414 -13.38 1.47 -18.80
C SER A 414 -12.03 2.00 -18.33
N VAL A 415 -11.08 2.28 -19.23
CA VAL A 415 -9.72 2.68 -18.82
C VAL A 415 -9.72 3.91 -17.92
N ARG A 416 -10.59 4.90 -18.17
CA ARG A 416 -10.67 6.11 -17.33
C ARG A 416 -11.23 5.86 -15.93
N GLY A 417 -11.96 4.76 -15.73
CA GLY A 417 -12.59 4.38 -14.47
C GLY A 417 -11.79 3.38 -13.65
N MET A 418 -10.63 2.93 -14.15
CA MET A 418 -9.79 1.98 -13.42
C MET A 418 -9.42 2.55 -12.05
N HIS A 419 -9.32 1.62 -11.12
CA HIS A 419 -8.90 1.86 -9.76
C HIS A 419 -7.40 2.17 -9.65
N THR A 420 -7.03 2.72 -8.50
CA THR A 420 -5.72 3.32 -8.23
C THR A 420 -5.09 2.86 -6.91
N ASP A 421 -5.84 2.09 -6.12
CA ASP A 421 -5.40 1.44 -4.89
C ASP A 421 -4.48 0.23 -5.18
N PRO A 422 -3.58 -0.14 -4.25
CA PRO A 422 -3.31 0.46 -2.94
C PRO A 422 -2.39 1.70 -3.03
N GLY A 423 -2.18 2.22 -4.24
CA GLY A 423 -1.50 3.48 -4.44
C GLY A 423 0.02 3.50 -4.39
N PRO A 424 0.58 4.71 -4.53
CA PRO A 424 2.03 4.90 -4.58
C PRO A 424 2.73 4.68 -3.22
N TYR A 425 1.98 4.70 -2.12
CA TYR A 425 2.52 4.61 -0.76
C TYR A 425 2.51 3.19 -0.20
N TRP A 426 1.89 2.21 -0.85
CA TRP A 426 2.07 0.81 -0.47
C TRP A 426 3.54 0.37 -0.66
N ASP A 427 4.20 -0.02 0.43
CA ASP A 427 5.61 -0.44 0.44
C ASP A 427 5.76 -1.87 -0.11
N TRP A 428 5.66 -2.01 -1.44
CA TRP A 428 5.84 -3.28 -2.15
C TRP A 428 7.19 -3.94 -1.87
N ALA A 429 8.25 -3.18 -1.59
CA ALA A 429 9.56 -3.75 -1.25
C ALA A 429 9.49 -4.52 0.07
N HIS A 430 9.01 -3.85 1.12
CA HIS A 430 8.81 -4.43 2.44
C HIS A 430 7.81 -5.60 2.41
N TYR A 431 6.71 -5.44 1.67
CA TYR A 431 5.73 -6.50 1.54
C TYR A 431 6.35 -7.78 0.94
N PHE A 432 7.18 -7.64 -0.09
CA PHE A 432 7.87 -8.79 -0.69
C PHE A 432 9.01 -9.36 0.16
N GLU A 433 9.61 -8.56 1.06
CA GLU A 433 10.49 -9.08 2.12
C GLU A 433 9.72 -10.01 3.06
N LEU A 434 8.54 -9.59 3.52
CA LEU A 434 7.66 -10.41 4.38
C LEU A 434 7.08 -11.63 3.66
N LEU A 435 6.85 -11.55 2.34
CA LEU A 435 6.47 -12.70 1.51
C LEU A 435 7.62 -13.73 1.37
N GLY A 436 8.85 -13.37 1.77
CA GLY A 436 10.05 -14.20 1.61
C GLY A 436 10.58 -14.23 0.18
N ARG A 437 10.23 -13.21 -0.64
CA ARG A 437 10.63 -13.10 -2.04
C ARG A 437 11.10 -11.67 -2.37
N PRO A 438 12.10 -11.13 -1.64
CA PRO A 438 12.58 -9.77 -1.86
C PRO A 438 13.11 -9.60 -3.28
N PHE A 439 12.87 -8.42 -3.86
CA PHE A 439 13.37 -8.10 -5.19
C PHE A 439 14.88 -7.92 -5.17
N THR A 440 15.60 -8.87 -5.76
CA THR A 440 17.06 -8.85 -5.90
C THR A 440 17.46 -8.78 -7.39
N PRO A 441 18.65 -8.24 -7.71
CA PRO A 441 19.13 -8.26 -9.10
C PRO A 441 19.29 -9.69 -9.57
N THR A 442 18.76 -10.02 -10.74
CA THR A 442 18.92 -11.36 -11.36
C THR A 442 19.80 -11.32 -12.61
N ALA A 443 20.19 -10.12 -13.06
CA ALA A 443 21.11 -9.88 -14.16
C ALA A 443 22.02 -8.68 -13.86
N GLY A 444 23.04 -8.49 -14.69
CA GLY A 444 23.98 -7.37 -14.56
C GLY A 444 23.34 -5.99 -14.80
N PRO A 445 24.02 -4.89 -14.44
CA PRO A 445 23.48 -3.52 -14.52
C PRO A 445 23.12 -3.07 -15.95
N HIS A 446 23.67 -3.72 -16.98
CA HIS A 446 23.37 -3.45 -18.40
C HIS A 446 22.33 -4.41 -18.99
N ALA A 447 21.60 -5.15 -18.16
CA ALA A 447 20.55 -6.05 -18.63
C ALA A 447 19.50 -5.34 -19.51
N ALA A 448 18.93 -6.10 -20.44
CA ALA A 448 17.87 -5.63 -21.33
C ALA A 448 16.50 -5.55 -20.66
N VAL A 449 16.36 -6.08 -19.44
CA VAL A 449 15.19 -5.94 -18.57
C VAL A 449 15.65 -5.41 -17.22
N VAL A 450 14.83 -4.54 -16.63
CA VAL A 450 15.02 -4.01 -15.27
C VAL A 450 13.80 -4.28 -14.41
N THR A 451 14.01 -4.48 -13.11
CA THR A 451 12.97 -4.45 -12.08
C THR A 451 13.03 -3.09 -11.39
N ILE A 452 11.90 -2.37 -11.30
CA ILE A 452 11.81 -1.12 -10.52
C ILE A 452 11.98 -1.44 -9.05
N ARG A 453 12.86 -0.70 -8.36
CA ARG A 453 13.21 -0.93 -6.96
C ARG A 453 13.88 0.30 -6.33
N PRO A 454 13.19 1.45 -6.22
CA PRO A 454 13.67 2.57 -5.41
C PRO A 454 13.82 2.16 -3.94
N ARG A 455 14.69 2.88 -3.22
CA ARG A 455 14.76 2.78 -1.75
C ARG A 455 13.59 3.57 -1.16
N TYR A 456 12.52 2.88 -0.79
CA TYR A 456 11.24 3.46 -0.36
C TYR A 456 11.39 4.73 0.53
N GLY A 457 12.07 4.62 1.68
CA GLY A 457 12.19 5.76 2.61
C GLY A 457 13.00 6.96 2.10
N ALA A 458 13.90 6.74 1.14
CA ALA A 458 14.76 7.77 0.54
C ALA A 458 14.21 8.31 -0.78
N HIS A 459 13.22 7.64 -1.38
CA HIS A 459 12.59 8.03 -2.65
C HIS A 459 11.25 8.70 -2.38
N ARG A 460 11.23 10.03 -2.46
CA ARG A 460 10.07 10.87 -2.09
C ARG A 460 9.66 11.77 -3.26
N PRO A 461 9.13 11.21 -4.36
CA PRO A 461 8.71 12.01 -5.51
C PRO A 461 7.51 12.89 -5.15
N LEU A 462 7.35 14.00 -5.86
CA LEU A 462 6.18 14.88 -5.70
C LEU A 462 4.90 14.15 -6.12
N TYR A 463 3.91 14.19 -5.25
CA TYR A 463 2.50 13.91 -5.57
C TYR A 463 1.67 15.18 -5.31
N THR A 464 0.53 15.29 -5.98
CA THR A 464 -0.47 16.33 -5.72
C THR A 464 -1.86 15.73 -5.54
N GLY A 465 -2.84 16.50 -5.05
CA GLY A 465 -4.24 16.05 -4.99
C GLY A 465 -4.62 15.25 -3.73
N CYS A 466 -3.76 15.30 -2.72
CA CYS A 466 -3.86 14.51 -1.50
C CYS A 466 -4.76 15.06 -0.40
N ALA A 467 -5.02 16.36 -0.43
CA ALA A 467 -5.95 17.05 0.48
C ALA A 467 -6.86 17.97 -0.32
N LYS A 468 -6.28 18.64 -1.33
CA LYS A 468 -6.99 19.45 -2.30
C LYS A 468 -6.42 19.18 -3.69
N PRO A 469 -7.27 19.22 -4.75
CA PRO A 469 -6.81 19.08 -6.12
C PRO A 469 -5.65 20.04 -6.44
N GLY A 470 -4.56 19.50 -6.98
CA GLY A 470 -3.38 20.27 -7.39
C GLY A 470 -2.43 20.70 -6.26
N GLU A 471 -2.82 20.60 -4.99
CA GLU A 471 -1.93 20.90 -3.87
C GLU A 471 -0.89 19.79 -3.66
N ALA A 472 0.35 20.16 -3.32
CA ALA A 472 1.42 19.20 -3.04
C ALA A 472 1.08 18.33 -1.83
N CYS A 473 1.27 17.03 -1.98
CA CYS A 473 1.23 16.09 -0.87
C CYS A 473 2.45 16.29 0.02
N PRO A 474 2.35 16.04 1.33
CA PRO A 474 3.52 15.93 2.19
C PRO A 474 4.53 14.91 1.63
N PRO A 475 5.84 15.18 1.72
CA PRO A 475 6.85 14.25 1.21
C PRO A 475 6.81 12.90 1.93
N HIS A 476 6.46 11.83 1.21
CA HIS A 476 6.40 10.47 1.74
C HIS A 476 7.26 9.50 0.92
N GLY A 477 7.69 8.40 1.53
CA GLY A 477 8.34 7.32 0.80
C GLY A 477 7.41 6.70 -0.24
N SER A 478 7.91 6.39 -1.43
CA SER A 478 7.11 5.81 -2.50
C SER A 478 7.84 4.64 -3.16
N GLY A 479 7.06 3.63 -3.54
CA GLY A 479 7.54 2.53 -4.37
C GLY A 479 7.57 2.85 -5.87
N ALA A 480 7.04 4.00 -6.29
CA ALA A 480 6.84 4.34 -7.69
C ALA A 480 7.80 5.42 -8.19
N VAL A 481 8.32 5.24 -9.41
CA VAL A 481 9.14 6.23 -10.12
C VAL A 481 8.30 6.98 -11.15
N ARG A 482 8.64 8.25 -11.38
CA ARG A 482 8.01 9.08 -12.41
C ARG A 482 8.65 8.83 -13.77
N LEU A 483 7.81 8.88 -14.79
CA LEU A 483 8.18 8.60 -16.16
C LEU A 483 8.03 9.84 -17.04
N HIS A 484 9.14 10.30 -17.58
CA HIS A 484 9.26 11.50 -18.40
C HIS A 484 9.38 11.15 -19.89
N THR A 485 9.02 12.09 -20.76
CA THR A 485 9.15 11.96 -22.22
C THR A 485 10.60 12.01 -22.69
N GLU A 486 11.49 12.64 -21.91
CA GLU A 486 12.92 12.81 -22.19
C GLU A 486 13.75 12.62 -20.90
N PRO A 487 15.08 12.39 -20.97
CA PRO A 487 15.92 12.21 -19.78
C PRO A 487 16.27 13.55 -19.12
N ALA A 488 15.25 14.26 -18.64
CA ALA A 488 15.36 15.50 -17.90
C ALA A 488 14.25 15.57 -16.84
N GLU A 489 14.54 16.14 -15.68
CA GLU A 489 13.59 16.20 -14.55
C GLU A 489 12.41 17.13 -14.84
N ASP A 490 12.61 18.15 -15.67
CA ASP A 490 11.61 19.12 -16.10
C ASP A 490 10.89 18.72 -17.40
N ALA A 491 11.29 17.61 -18.03
CA ALA A 491 10.58 17.09 -19.19
C ALA A 491 9.14 16.67 -18.79
N PRO A 492 8.15 16.87 -19.67
CA PRO A 492 6.78 16.44 -19.42
C PRO A 492 6.70 14.96 -19.04
N LEU A 493 5.70 14.60 -18.23
CA LEU A 493 5.41 13.21 -17.94
C LEU A 493 4.84 12.51 -19.19
N VAL A 494 5.11 11.22 -19.34
CA VAL A 494 4.60 10.44 -20.48
C VAL A 494 3.08 10.42 -20.54
N ARG A 495 2.55 10.32 -21.75
CA ARG A 495 1.10 10.32 -21.99
C ARG A 495 0.51 8.94 -21.82
N ASP A 496 -0.66 8.85 -21.20
CA ASP A 496 -1.52 7.67 -21.24
C ASP A 496 -2.75 7.99 -22.09
N ALA A 497 -2.80 7.42 -23.31
CA ALA A 497 -3.87 7.68 -24.27
C ALA A 497 -5.25 7.17 -23.82
N GLY A 498 -5.33 6.22 -22.88
CA GLY A 498 -6.62 5.75 -22.39
C GLY A 498 -7.09 6.51 -21.15
N LEU A 499 -6.19 6.94 -20.27
CA LEU A 499 -6.55 7.84 -19.16
C LEU A 499 -6.86 9.26 -19.66
N ARG A 500 -6.12 9.72 -20.69
CA ARG A 500 -6.19 11.09 -21.24
C ARG A 500 -6.37 11.04 -22.76
N PRO A 501 -7.54 10.63 -23.27
CA PRO A 501 -7.78 10.49 -24.72
C PRO A 501 -7.68 11.81 -25.50
N GLY A 502 -7.77 12.96 -24.82
CA GLY A 502 -7.52 14.27 -25.41
C GLY A 502 -6.04 14.59 -25.69
N GLY A 503 -5.11 13.67 -25.40
CA GLY A 503 -3.68 13.83 -25.68
C GLY A 503 -2.91 14.68 -24.65
N GLY A 504 -3.52 14.98 -23.50
CA GLY A 504 -2.86 15.68 -22.40
C GLY A 504 -1.80 14.81 -21.70
N ASP A 505 -0.77 15.46 -21.16
CA ASP A 505 0.28 14.78 -20.40
C ASP A 505 -0.27 14.25 -19.08
N SER A 506 0.34 13.17 -18.56
CA SER A 506 0.08 12.73 -17.19
C SER A 506 0.48 13.79 -16.18
N THR A 507 -0.14 13.75 -15.00
CA THR A 507 0.12 14.71 -13.93
C THR A 507 0.81 14.06 -12.73
N THR A 508 1.21 14.90 -11.77
CA THR A 508 1.69 14.45 -10.46
C THR A 508 0.55 14.05 -9.51
N GLY A 509 -0.71 14.13 -9.93
CA GLY A 509 -1.87 13.78 -9.09
C GLY A 509 -1.73 12.36 -8.53
N VAL A 510 -2.07 12.15 -7.25
CA VAL A 510 -1.91 10.88 -6.52
C VAL A 510 -2.72 9.72 -7.13
N ASP A 511 -3.75 10.01 -7.90
CA ASP A 511 -4.53 9.02 -8.64
C ASP A 511 -4.14 8.91 -10.13
N ASP A 512 -3.24 9.76 -10.65
CA ASP A 512 -2.77 9.64 -12.04
C ASP A 512 -1.68 8.57 -12.14
N THR A 513 -2.07 7.37 -12.56
CA THR A 513 -1.20 6.21 -12.79
C THR A 513 -0.51 6.21 -14.17
N GLY A 514 -0.82 7.18 -15.05
CA GLY A 514 -0.39 7.16 -16.44
C GLY A 514 1.13 7.20 -16.62
N ALA A 515 1.87 7.87 -15.72
CA ALA A 515 3.33 8.01 -15.77
C ALA A 515 4.03 7.39 -14.55
N ARG A 516 3.64 6.18 -14.15
CA ARG A 516 4.19 5.47 -12.99
C ARG A 516 4.69 4.08 -13.32
N ALA A 517 5.86 3.74 -12.77
CA ALA A 517 6.34 2.38 -12.71
C ALA A 517 6.66 2.06 -11.24
N SER A 518 6.11 0.95 -10.72
CA SER A 518 6.09 0.64 -9.29
C SER A 518 7.02 -0.52 -8.94
N THR A 519 7.49 -0.52 -7.70
CA THR A 519 8.44 -1.50 -7.16
C THR A 519 8.03 -2.94 -7.49
N GLY A 520 9.00 -3.73 -7.96
CA GLY A 520 8.85 -5.12 -8.34
C GLY A 520 8.39 -5.36 -9.78
N GLN A 521 7.79 -4.36 -10.44
CA GLN A 521 7.41 -4.44 -11.85
C GLN A 521 8.66 -4.50 -12.74
N LYS A 522 8.55 -5.24 -13.85
CA LYS A 522 9.66 -5.48 -14.77
C LYS A 522 9.41 -4.84 -16.13
N TYR A 523 10.41 -4.16 -16.67
CA TYR A 523 10.31 -3.47 -17.95
C TYR A 523 11.50 -3.75 -18.86
N ALA A 524 11.24 -3.84 -20.16
CA ALA A 524 12.28 -3.93 -21.15
C ALA A 524 12.91 -2.55 -21.35
N VAL A 525 14.24 -2.49 -21.29
CA VAL A 525 15.00 -1.27 -21.48
C VAL A 525 15.00 -0.89 -22.96
N ALA A 526 14.63 0.35 -23.26
CA ALA A 526 14.67 0.93 -24.59
C ALA A 526 15.99 1.66 -24.85
N GLU A 527 16.51 2.39 -23.85
CA GLU A 527 17.73 3.18 -23.97
C GLU A 527 18.33 3.51 -22.58
N ARG A 528 19.60 3.89 -22.53
CA ARG A 528 20.24 4.47 -21.34
C ARG A 528 21.06 5.69 -21.75
N ARG A 529 20.95 6.79 -21.00
CA ARG A 529 21.67 8.04 -21.28
C ARG A 529 22.05 8.73 -19.97
N GLY A 530 23.33 8.74 -19.65
CA GLY A 530 23.82 9.29 -18.37
C GLY A 530 23.20 8.57 -17.17
N SER A 531 22.58 9.34 -16.27
CA SER A 531 21.84 8.84 -15.10
C SER A 531 20.38 8.50 -15.41
N TRP A 532 20.00 8.33 -16.67
CA TRP A 532 18.62 8.06 -17.07
C TRP A 532 18.49 6.73 -17.80
N THR A 533 17.43 6.01 -17.48
CA THR A 533 17.04 4.77 -18.15
C THR A 533 15.68 4.97 -18.79
N ALA A 534 15.57 4.65 -20.08
CA ALA A 534 14.29 4.60 -20.79
C ALA A 534 13.79 3.15 -20.87
N ILE A 535 12.51 2.95 -20.60
CA ILE A 535 11.78 1.69 -20.77
C ILE A 535 10.73 1.81 -21.85
N TRP A 536 10.35 0.68 -22.46
CA TRP A 536 9.14 0.62 -23.29
C TRP A 536 7.91 0.61 -22.39
N TYR A 537 7.01 1.57 -22.59
CA TYR A 537 5.88 1.84 -21.73
C TYR A 537 4.75 2.47 -22.55
N LEU A 538 3.55 1.90 -22.55
CA LEU A 538 2.38 2.42 -23.30
C LEU A 538 2.64 2.81 -24.77
N GLY A 539 3.44 2.02 -25.50
CA GLY A 539 3.73 2.29 -26.91
C GLY A 539 4.77 3.38 -27.16
N GLN A 540 5.47 3.87 -26.13
CA GLN A 540 6.48 4.94 -26.23
C GLN A 540 7.71 4.64 -25.36
N LYS A 541 8.77 5.46 -25.50
CA LYS A 541 9.87 5.50 -24.54
C LYS A 541 9.45 6.31 -23.31
N ALA A 542 9.71 5.78 -22.13
CA ALA A 542 9.46 6.45 -20.86
C ALA A 542 10.74 6.47 -20.02
N TRP A 543 11.20 7.66 -19.67
CA TRP A 543 12.47 7.90 -18.98
C TRP A 543 12.28 8.07 -17.49
N PHE A 544 13.10 7.40 -16.68
CA PHE A 544 13.21 7.67 -15.25
C PHE A 544 14.66 7.93 -14.86
N HIS A 545 14.84 8.77 -13.85
CA HIS A 545 16.14 9.07 -13.28
C HIS A 545 16.62 7.88 -12.43
N ASP A 546 17.75 7.29 -12.82
CA ASP A 546 18.34 6.06 -12.28
C ASP A 546 19.86 6.24 -12.05
N PRO A 547 20.25 7.13 -11.12
CA PRO A 547 21.66 7.42 -10.88
C PRO A 547 22.37 6.23 -10.24
N ARG A 548 23.61 5.95 -10.65
CA ARG A 548 24.40 4.81 -10.11
C ARG A 548 24.62 4.86 -8.60
N THR A 549 24.59 6.04 -7.99
CA THR A 549 24.76 6.25 -6.55
C THR A 549 23.49 5.97 -5.75
N GLN A 550 22.32 6.06 -6.39
CA GLN A 550 21.01 5.79 -5.80
C GLN A 550 20.10 5.16 -6.86
N PRO A 551 20.39 3.91 -7.28
CA PRO A 551 19.63 3.27 -8.34
C PRO A 551 18.18 3.07 -7.89
N VAL A 552 17.25 3.34 -8.80
CA VAL A 552 15.81 3.10 -8.60
C VAL A 552 15.32 1.91 -9.40
N ALA A 553 16.21 1.26 -10.15
CA ALA A 553 15.96 -0.02 -10.80
C ALA A 553 17.17 -0.95 -10.69
N VAL A 554 16.94 -2.25 -10.89
CA VAL A 554 18.00 -3.27 -10.93
C VAL A 554 17.89 -4.18 -12.13
N GLY A 555 19.04 -4.65 -12.62
CA GLY A 555 19.11 -5.60 -13.73
C GLY A 555 18.33 -6.89 -13.43
N SER A 556 17.50 -7.30 -14.38
CA SER A 556 16.61 -8.44 -14.22
C SER A 556 16.64 -9.36 -15.44
N ARG A 557 16.44 -10.66 -15.24
CA ARG A 557 16.16 -11.60 -16.33
C ARG A 557 14.68 -11.58 -16.64
N GLY A 558 14.34 -11.69 -17.91
CA GLY A 558 12.95 -11.74 -18.36
C GLY A 558 12.81 -12.24 -19.79
N ARG A 559 11.63 -12.77 -20.10
CA ARG A 559 11.20 -12.96 -21.49
C ARG A 559 10.54 -11.67 -21.95
N VAL A 560 10.68 -11.36 -23.22
CA VAL A 560 9.99 -10.24 -23.84
C VAL A 560 9.26 -10.67 -25.11
N VAL A 561 8.14 -10.03 -25.40
CA VAL A 561 7.46 -10.11 -26.70
C VAL A 561 7.88 -8.95 -27.59
N THR A 562 7.94 -9.22 -28.90
CA THR A 562 7.95 -8.21 -29.97
C THR A 562 6.86 -8.56 -30.98
N PRO A 563 6.35 -7.59 -31.77
CA PRO A 563 5.49 -7.88 -32.90
C PRO A 563 6.14 -8.89 -33.84
N ARG A 564 5.33 -9.75 -34.47
CA ARG A 564 5.79 -10.61 -35.55
C ARG A 564 6.22 -9.76 -36.75
N GLU A 565 7.19 -10.26 -37.51
CA GLU A 565 7.64 -9.64 -38.75
C GLU A 565 6.46 -9.37 -39.71
N GLY A 566 6.47 -8.21 -40.36
CA GLY A 566 5.39 -7.75 -41.25
C GLY A 566 4.26 -6.99 -40.56
N LEU A 567 4.16 -7.03 -39.23
CA LEU A 567 3.19 -6.21 -38.48
C LEU A 567 3.79 -4.86 -38.09
N VAL A 568 3.05 -3.78 -38.38
CA VAL A 568 3.42 -2.41 -37.96
C VAL A 568 3.18 -2.20 -36.46
N ASP A 569 2.13 -2.80 -35.92
CA ASP A 569 1.80 -2.85 -34.51
C ASP A 569 0.89 -4.04 -34.18
N VAL A 570 0.78 -4.36 -32.88
CA VAL A 570 -0.13 -5.38 -32.34
C VAL A 570 -1.16 -4.74 -31.41
N PRO A 571 -2.46 -5.08 -31.51
CA PRO A 571 -3.47 -4.63 -30.55
C PRO A 571 -3.22 -5.18 -29.15
N VAL A 572 -3.46 -4.35 -28.13
CA VAL A 572 -3.39 -4.75 -26.72
C VAL A 572 -4.80 -4.88 -26.16
N TYR A 573 -5.04 -5.89 -25.33
CA TYR A 573 -6.34 -6.23 -24.77
C TYR A 573 -6.31 -6.19 -23.24
N GLY A 574 -7.42 -5.79 -22.62
CA GLY A 574 -7.59 -5.85 -21.17
C GLY A 574 -8.08 -7.21 -20.67
N ARG A 575 -8.43 -8.11 -21.58
CA ARG A 575 -8.96 -9.46 -21.30
C ARG A 575 -8.40 -10.45 -22.31
N ALA A 576 -8.29 -11.71 -21.93
CA ALA A 576 -7.94 -12.81 -22.82
C ALA A 576 -9.17 -13.72 -23.03
N TYR A 577 -10.15 -13.23 -23.80
CA TYR A 577 -11.38 -13.97 -24.10
C TYR A 577 -11.22 -14.93 -25.29
N PRO A 578 -12.03 -15.99 -25.35
CA PRO A 578 -11.95 -16.97 -26.43
C PRO A 578 -12.50 -16.42 -27.75
N GLU A 579 -12.11 -17.05 -28.85
CA GLU A 579 -12.67 -16.78 -30.16
C GLU A 579 -14.17 -17.13 -30.25
N VAL A 580 -14.90 -16.49 -31.17
CA VAL A 580 -16.36 -16.65 -31.34
C VAL A 580 -16.78 -18.12 -31.47
N SER A 581 -16.01 -18.93 -32.19
CA SER A 581 -16.31 -20.35 -32.42
C SER A 581 -16.20 -21.24 -31.16
N ALA A 582 -15.66 -20.72 -30.06
CA ALA A 582 -15.57 -21.47 -28.81
C ALA A 582 -16.85 -21.36 -27.97
N TYR A 583 -17.69 -20.35 -28.21
CA TYR A 583 -18.92 -20.14 -27.44
C TYR A 583 -19.99 -21.17 -27.84
N PRO A 584 -20.56 -21.90 -26.88
CA PRO A 584 -21.78 -22.67 -27.10
C PRO A 584 -22.94 -21.79 -27.60
N ALA A 585 -23.88 -22.36 -28.33
CA ALA A 585 -25.00 -21.62 -28.93
C ALA A 585 -25.88 -20.88 -27.90
N ASP A 586 -25.93 -21.38 -26.67
CA ASP A 586 -26.69 -20.82 -25.55
C ASP A 586 -25.89 -19.86 -24.66
N VAL A 587 -24.62 -19.59 -24.98
CA VAL A 587 -23.81 -18.58 -24.29
C VAL A 587 -23.58 -17.38 -25.21
N PRO A 588 -24.02 -16.17 -24.81
CA PRO A 588 -23.77 -14.96 -25.58
C PRO A 588 -22.27 -14.71 -25.76
N VAL A 589 -21.85 -14.59 -27.02
CA VAL A 589 -20.47 -14.27 -27.41
C VAL A 589 -20.06 -12.95 -26.78
N GLN A 590 -18.97 -12.95 -26.02
CA GLN A 590 -18.37 -11.71 -25.52
C GLN A 590 -17.37 -11.15 -26.52
N ALA A 591 -17.62 -9.93 -26.98
CA ALA A 591 -16.73 -9.25 -27.91
C ALA A 591 -15.39 -8.93 -27.23
N LEU A 592 -14.30 -9.33 -27.89
CA LEU A 592 -12.96 -8.93 -27.51
C LEU A 592 -12.59 -7.61 -28.22
N SER A 593 -12.63 -6.51 -27.48
CA SER A 593 -12.26 -5.19 -28.00
C SER A 593 -10.85 -4.81 -27.58
N PRO A 594 -10.01 -4.28 -28.49
CA PRO A 594 -8.70 -3.76 -28.12
C PRO A 594 -8.83 -2.50 -27.26
N LEU A 595 -7.85 -2.31 -26.38
CA LEU A 595 -7.61 -1.06 -25.67
C LEU A 595 -7.09 0.01 -26.64
N PRO A 596 -7.06 1.31 -26.26
CA PRO A 596 -6.51 2.37 -27.10
C PRO A 596 -4.96 2.31 -27.22
N TYR A 597 -4.35 1.16 -26.89
CA TYR A 597 -2.93 0.95 -26.92
C TYR A 597 -2.53 -0.04 -27.98
N ARG A 598 -1.34 0.18 -28.53
CA ARG A 598 -0.70 -0.66 -29.52
C ARG A 598 0.71 -1.03 -29.06
N LEU A 599 1.22 -2.13 -29.60
CA LEU A 599 2.60 -2.56 -29.44
C LEU A 599 3.32 -2.38 -30.79
N PRO A 600 3.96 -1.23 -31.05
CA PRO A 600 4.61 -0.94 -32.33
C PRO A 600 5.81 -1.84 -32.62
N ALA A 601 6.10 -2.04 -33.92
CA ALA A 601 7.31 -2.71 -34.39
C ALA A 601 8.57 -2.10 -33.75
N GLY A 602 9.52 -2.96 -33.37
CA GLY A 602 10.76 -2.56 -32.70
C GLY A 602 10.67 -2.36 -31.18
N GLN A 603 9.47 -2.36 -30.60
CA GLN A 603 9.29 -2.31 -29.14
C GLN A 603 9.28 -3.68 -28.49
N ARG A 604 9.56 -3.73 -27.19
CA ARG A 604 9.67 -4.96 -26.40
C ARG A 604 8.93 -4.81 -25.08
N TYR A 605 8.17 -5.82 -24.66
CA TYR A 605 7.43 -5.81 -23.39
C TYR A 605 7.67 -7.10 -22.62
N VAL A 606 7.82 -7.01 -21.30
CA VAL A 606 8.10 -8.17 -20.44
C VAL A 606 6.88 -9.08 -20.40
N VAL A 607 7.13 -10.38 -20.54
CA VAL A 607 6.11 -11.43 -20.63
C VAL A 607 5.93 -12.12 -19.30
N GLY A 608 4.69 -12.26 -18.87
CA GLY A 608 4.26 -13.13 -17.77
C GLY A 608 3.96 -14.52 -18.30
N ASP A 609 2.71 -14.94 -18.11
CA ASP A 609 2.24 -16.25 -18.53
C ASP A 609 1.63 -16.27 -19.94
N ARG A 610 1.60 -17.48 -20.51
CA ARG A 610 0.85 -17.76 -21.73
C ARG A 610 -0.48 -18.40 -21.31
N VAL A 611 -1.58 -17.71 -21.56
CA VAL A 611 -2.91 -18.10 -21.08
C VAL A 611 -3.83 -18.46 -22.24
N PRO A 612 -4.75 -19.42 -22.07
CA PRO A 612 -5.82 -19.67 -23.04
C PRO A 612 -6.84 -18.53 -23.04
N GLY A 613 -7.54 -18.36 -24.16
CA GLY A 613 -8.76 -17.57 -24.21
C GLY A 613 -9.84 -18.21 -23.35
N GLU A 614 -10.31 -17.52 -22.32
CA GLU A 614 -11.30 -18.04 -21.37
C GLU A 614 -12.32 -16.98 -20.95
N TYR A 615 -13.56 -17.40 -20.77
CA TYR A 615 -14.65 -16.59 -20.24
C TYR A 615 -15.52 -17.45 -19.34
N TYR A 616 -15.67 -17.04 -18.08
CA TYR A 616 -16.57 -17.71 -17.14
C TYR A 616 -17.97 -17.12 -17.28
N TYR A 617 -18.91 -17.87 -17.85
CA TYR A 617 -20.29 -17.44 -18.00
C TYR A 617 -21.05 -17.76 -16.70
N ALA A 618 -21.44 -16.72 -15.96
CA ALA A 618 -22.21 -16.82 -14.72
C ALA A 618 -23.14 -15.59 -14.57
N PRO A 619 -24.21 -15.49 -15.39
CA PRO A 619 -25.05 -14.29 -15.41
C PRO A 619 -26.21 -14.32 -14.41
N SER A 620 -26.41 -15.42 -13.69
CA SER A 620 -27.63 -15.70 -12.92
C SER A 620 -27.34 -16.18 -11.49
N PHE A 621 -28.36 -16.09 -10.64
CA PHE A 621 -28.30 -16.67 -9.29
C PHE A 621 -28.28 -18.21 -9.33
N ASP A 622 -29.10 -18.81 -10.21
CA ASP A 622 -29.07 -20.25 -10.43
C ASP A 622 -27.80 -20.67 -11.20
N THR A 623 -27.15 -21.72 -10.72
CA THR A 623 -25.84 -22.17 -11.21
C THR A 623 -25.92 -23.18 -12.35
N SER A 624 -27.11 -23.67 -12.73
CA SER A 624 -27.25 -24.74 -13.74
C SER A 624 -26.71 -24.34 -15.13
N GLY A 625 -26.72 -23.04 -15.43
CA GLY A 625 -26.18 -22.48 -16.68
C GLY A 625 -24.70 -22.10 -16.62
N HIS A 626 -24.10 -22.06 -15.42
CA HIS A 626 -22.74 -21.54 -15.23
C HIS A 626 -21.72 -22.45 -15.89
N ARG A 627 -20.83 -21.88 -16.71
CA ARG A 627 -19.79 -22.66 -17.39
C ARG A 627 -18.59 -21.85 -17.81
N LEU A 628 -17.43 -22.47 -17.80
CA LEU A 628 -16.21 -21.92 -18.39
C LEU A 628 -16.19 -22.18 -19.90
N VAL A 629 -16.22 -21.12 -20.68
CA VAL A 629 -15.95 -21.17 -22.12
C VAL A 629 -14.44 -21.07 -22.30
N ARG A 630 -13.85 -22.04 -23.00
CA ARG A 630 -12.41 -22.08 -23.28
C ARG A 630 -12.16 -22.24 -24.78
N GLY A 631 -11.39 -21.32 -25.34
CA GLY A 631 -11.02 -21.28 -26.75
C GLY A 631 -9.65 -21.89 -27.04
N ARG A 632 -9.30 -21.91 -28.33
CA ARG A 632 -7.98 -22.30 -28.85
C ARG A 632 -7.03 -21.11 -29.01
N GLU A 633 -7.56 -19.89 -29.13
CA GLU A 633 -6.76 -18.67 -29.11
C GLU A 633 -5.97 -18.60 -27.80
N THR A 634 -4.70 -18.19 -27.87
CA THR A 634 -3.85 -18.04 -26.68
C THR A 634 -3.25 -16.65 -26.66
N TYR A 635 -2.99 -16.16 -25.45
CA TYR A 635 -2.49 -14.83 -25.20
C TYR A 635 -1.21 -14.91 -24.39
N TYR A 636 -0.35 -13.90 -24.53
CA TYR A 636 0.67 -13.61 -23.54
C TYR A 636 0.18 -12.47 -22.66
N GLU A 637 0.24 -12.67 -21.35
CA GLU A 637 0.22 -11.56 -20.41
C GLU A 637 1.53 -10.79 -20.50
N ILE A 638 1.44 -9.46 -20.48
CA ILE A 638 2.56 -8.55 -20.57
C ILE A 638 2.48 -7.45 -19.52
N GLN A 639 3.64 -6.99 -19.01
CA GLN A 639 3.71 -5.71 -18.31
C GLN A 639 3.54 -4.59 -19.34
N PHE A 640 2.45 -3.83 -19.28
CA PHE A 640 2.14 -2.77 -20.23
C PHE A 640 1.63 -1.52 -19.54
N GLY A 641 2.49 -0.50 -19.46
CA GLY A 641 2.24 0.66 -18.60
C GLY A 641 2.43 0.28 -17.13
N HIS A 642 1.60 0.85 -16.26
CA HIS A 642 1.58 0.50 -14.83
C HIS A 642 0.87 -0.83 -14.55
N ARG A 643 0.29 -1.52 -15.55
CA ARG A 643 -0.61 -2.68 -15.37
C ARG A 643 -0.17 -3.92 -16.15
N VAL A 644 -0.82 -5.05 -15.89
CA VAL A 644 -0.80 -6.20 -16.82
C VAL A 644 -1.76 -5.95 -17.99
N ALA A 645 -1.51 -6.58 -19.13
CA ALA A 645 -2.39 -6.59 -20.30
C ALA A 645 -2.14 -7.85 -21.14
N PHE A 646 -2.94 -8.07 -22.18
CA PHE A 646 -2.86 -9.26 -23.02
C PHE A 646 -2.60 -8.91 -24.49
N VAL A 647 -1.79 -9.73 -25.15
CA VAL A 647 -1.60 -9.71 -26.61
C VAL A 647 -1.78 -11.13 -27.15
N LYS A 648 -2.35 -11.28 -28.34
CA LYS A 648 -2.51 -12.60 -28.96
C LYS A 648 -1.15 -13.22 -29.26
N ALA A 649 -0.98 -14.50 -28.93
CA ALA A 649 0.28 -15.21 -29.13
C ALA A 649 0.62 -15.39 -30.62
N SER A 650 -0.38 -15.37 -31.50
CA SER A 650 -0.23 -15.40 -32.95
C SER A 650 0.47 -14.15 -33.50
N ASP A 651 0.27 -12.99 -32.88
CA ASP A 651 0.75 -11.69 -33.35
C ASP A 651 2.17 -11.32 -32.88
N VAL A 652 2.75 -12.10 -31.97
CA VAL A 652 4.03 -11.79 -31.34
C VAL A 652 5.01 -12.95 -31.38
N VAL A 653 6.29 -12.64 -31.16
CA VAL A 653 7.36 -13.62 -30.92
C VAL A 653 7.97 -13.38 -29.56
N VAL A 654 8.27 -14.47 -28.83
CA VAL A 654 8.90 -14.40 -27.50
C VAL A 654 10.40 -14.65 -27.61
N SER A 655 11.20 -13.80 -26.96
CA SER A 655 12.64 -13.98 -26.85
C SER A 655 13.11 -13.92 -25.39
N ARG A 656 14.17 -14.66 -25.06
CA ARG A 656 14.88 -14.55 -23.77
C ARG A 656 15.89 -13.40 -23.85
N ARG A 657 15.99 -12.58 -22.80
CA ARG A 657 16.87 -11.42 -22.75
C ARG A 657 17.57 -11.27 -21.41
#